data_AF-A0A3D3JNQ2-F1
#
_entry.id   AF-A0A3D3JNQ2-F1
#
_cell.length_a   1.000
_cell.length_b   1.000
_cell.length_c   1.000
_cell.angle_alpha   90.00
_cell.angle_beta   90.00
_cell.angle_gamma   90.00
#
_symmetry.space_group_name_H-M   'P 1'
#
loop_
_entity.id
_entity.type
_entity.pdbx_description
1 polymer ?
#
loop_
_entity_poly.entity_id
_entity_poly.type
_entity_poly.pdbx_seq_one_letter_code
_entity_poly.pdbx_strand_id
1 'polypeptide(L)'
;MGIQIRKIIGLAGLVIAVAVADAGAEWTSVEKQDGYVVFNYSNLVNLPATHVPARETIAKSLACTLASDEYESIQFGVHALTDGIEKLKVQVECDLPVTVYHRISPEIKEYFEFQPVDAAEIRGWLPSEIHLQRSNVFAALPKGNTVNFWLTFRAAADCKPGLHRGKVRIQPAGKPETVIPLAVTVRPFALQRPRVSFGMWFREDMLPKRFGGVGVANETVLKIYRDMAAHGQNACVFYPASDLHPLPPRNNHVLHKLLPLAMEAELLDPNVMSLMLGDIAPDNSPEKLKESIDWLLAETPRRGWPEFAGFAADEPDYPSDLVVLRKACAKYRGLNRRMSVDLADIVSFYGYSIPNLCDVLSVGEGLVTPEAAAETKRLGADLLTFSFTIWREGHDPLKERFFAGFFTWTHELQGNWIWAYHHIHHRHAWFPPDSQEPMPVTGWEARREGIDDYRYLQMLEDGIAANRDTPVAVEAAAWLTELRSRLRLVQPLKVAAGKPLATDEFDAIREQAADYITKLEPLTNTPEQRRPLARVKDEAATYRGKTVAACLLGTTRSDTAERRAAVWALYEMGDKAWPAAKRLATLLNDPDTRMPALHALEAIGPRAWQTVPVIAKLLEHPDPYVRIGAIMALGGIGCPVEKYKRNAPHIPSNHATAIVEPLAIALEDTHPDITRRVAEMLGVMGPLAKPAMPAVARALDNSAPSVRQAMLALIKRLGEHAAPVAAKLSELHAENPDKMEIINALAAIGPAATDALPALREYAARTNPNISHTDSYCAIFCITGDAEDLQPMITLLKNPNVGADTKNHLVKRLEELGIRTAPIADELRELTKDGEFVDEQKESGFGATPPKTARYIDGAKCRDLVPKLEVVARLPLEGWRFKADPKGIGTAKGFYKPDFPSDDLTSIRISEFWDTQGYKNLGEGWYRLQYKCPALPDGKRVFVLFEAVDEGAFLYIDGKLVAWYDTAFPHTTWSKPFLLDVTGSLQSGSDHLLAIRVHNYSGDGGLYKPVSIMAEK
;
A
#
# COMPACT_ATOMS: atom_id res chain seq x y z
N MET A 1 -15.30 -18.99 -45.34
CA MET A 1 -16.27 -19.02 -46.46
C MET A 1 -17.53 -18.33 -45.96
N GLY A 2 -17.87 -17.19 -46.55
CA GLY A 2 -18.68 -16.15 -45.91
C GLY A 2 -20.18 -16.46 -45.83
N ILE A 3 -20.81 -15.98 -44.76
CA ILE A 3 -22.26 -15.81 -44.65
C ILE A 3 -22.54 -14.49 -43.92
N GLN A 4 -23.30 -13.62 -44.61
CA GLN A 4 -23.82 -12.35 -44.16
C GLN A 4 -24.75 -12.51 -42.95
N ILE A 5 -24.52 -11.77 -41.86
CA ILE A 5 -25.52 -11.59 -40.81
C ILE A 5 -26.31 -10.30 -41.13
N ARG A 6 -27.60 -10.50 -41.38
CA ARG A 6 -28.58 -9.46 -41.69
C ARG A 6 -28.90 -8.63 -40.45
N LYS A 7 -28.94 -7.31 -40.65
CA LYS A 7 -29.58 -6.31 -39.78
C LYS A 7 -31.04 -6.70 -39.51
N ILE A 8 -31.41 -6.78 -38.23
CA ILE A 8 -32.78 -6.54 -37.77
C ILE A 8 -32.69 -5.39 -36.77
N ILE A 9 -33.33 -4.29 -37.14
CA ILE A 9 -33.47 -3.05 -36.39
C ILE A 9 -34.69 -3.22 -35.48
N GLY A 10 -34.49 -3.09 -34.16
CA GLY A 10 -35.53 -2.80 -33.19
C GLY A 10 -35.17 -1.51 -32.47
N LEU A 11 -36.05 -0.52 -32.50
CA LEU A 11 -35.84 0.81 -31.92
C LEU A 11 -35.66 0.75 -30.40
N ALA A 12 -34.45 0.97 -29.89
CA ALA A 12 -34.16 1.52 -28.56
C ALA A 12 -32.68 1.96 -28.50
N GLY A 13 -32.42 3.17 -27.98
CA GLY A 13 -31.08 3.65 -27.65
C GLY A 13 -30.21 4.13 -28.83
N LEU A 14 -30.25 5.43 -29.14
CA LEU A 14 -29.23 6.07 -29.98
C LEU A 14 -28.49 7.10 -29.11
N VAL A 15 -27.28 6.78 -28.66
CA VAL A 15 -26.33 7.76 -28.11
C VAL A 15 -24.94 7.44 -28.67
N ILE A 16 -24.38 8.40 -29.40
CA ILE A 16 -23.14 8.28 -30.18
C ILE A 16 -21.94 8.65 -29.31
N ALA A 17 -20.84 7.92 -29.52
CA ALA A 17 -19.53 8.13 -28.90
C ALA A 17 -19.00 9.57 -29.07
N VAL A 18 -18.43 10.11 -27.99
CA VAL A 18 -17.84 11.45 -27.93
C VAL A 18 -16.52 11.48 -28.69
N ALA A 19 -16.49 12.19 -29.82
CA ALA A 19 -15.27 12.73 -30.41
C ALA A 19 -15.25 14.24 -30.13
N VAL A 20 -14.18 14.71 -29.47
CA VAL A 20 -13.92 16.12 -29.22
C VAL A 20 -13.61 16.80 -30.55
N ALA A 21 -14.56 17.59 -31.05
CA ALA A 21 -14.34 18.56 -32.11
C ALA A 21 -15.06 19.87 -31.75
N ASP A 22 -14.28 20.94 -31.71
CA ASP A 22 -14.61 22.31 -31.35
C ASP A 22 -15.48 23.00 -32.43
N ALA A 23 -16.65 22.43 -32.71
CA ALA A 23 -17.66 23.03 -33.58
C ALA A 23 -18.74 23.66 -32.70
N GLY A 24 -18.69 24.98 -32.52
CA GLY A 24 -19.69 25.72 -31.75
C GLY A 24 -21.10 25.37 -32.23
N ALA A 25 -21.90 24.76 -31.35
CA ALA A 25 -23.25 24.34 -31.69
C ALA A 25 -24.10 25.54 -32.13
N GLU A 26 -24.69 25.48 -33.32
CA GLU A 26 -25.62 26.51 -33.78
C GLU A 26 -26.96 26.39 -33.03
N TRP A 27 -27.18 27.30 -32.08
CA TRP A 27 -28.43 27.38 -31.32
C TRP A 27 -29.54 28.05 -32.15
N THR A 28 -30.75 27.51 -32.06
CA THR A 28 -31.94 28.08 -32.72
C THR A 28 -32.32 29.42 -32.11
N SER A 29 -33.10 30.21 -32.85
CA SER A 29 -33.60 31.50 -32.35
C SER A 29 -34.47 31.34 -31.10
N VAL A 30 -35.20 30.23 -30.97
CA VAL A 30 -36.02 29.91 -29.79
C VAL A 30 -35.15 29.62 -28.59
N GLU A 31 -34.13 28.76 -28.72
CA GLU A 31 -33.23 28.44 -27.60
C GLU A 31 -32.44 29.66 -27.13
N LYS A 32 -32.00 30.51 -28.06
CA LYS A 32 -31.36 31.80 -27.72
C LYS A 32 -32.30 32.73 -26.96
N GLN A 33 -33.60 32.70 -27.27
CA GLN A 33 -34.63 33.49 -26.58
C GLN A 33 -34.94 32.92 -25.20
N ASP A 34 -35.08 31.60 -25.08
CA ASP A 34 -35.32 30.89 -23.82
C ASP A 34 -34.12 31.01 -22.87
N GLY A 35 -32.92 31.10 -23.44
CA GLY A 35 -31.68 31.43 -22.75
C GLY A 35 -30.92 30.23 -22.18
N TYR A 36 -31.40 29.00 -22.41
CA TYR A 36 -30.76 27.75 -21.98
C TYR A 36 -31.17 26.58 -22.89
N VAL A 37 -30.43 25.47 -22.80
CA VAL A 37 -30.79 24.18 -23.42
C VAL A 37 -30.68 23.03 -22.43
N VAL A 38 -31.45 21.97 -22.66
CA VAL A 38 -31.43 20.75 -21.87
C VAL A 38 -30.96 19.58 -22.75
N PHE A 39 -30.09 18.71 -22.23
CA PHE A 39 -29.47 17.64 -23.01
C PHE A 39 -29.27 16.36 -22.20
N ASN A 40 -29.28 15.22 -22.90
CA ASN A 40 -29.01 13.90 -22.34
C ASN A 40 -27.51 13.72 -22.10
N TYR A 41 -27.14 13.05 -21.01
CA TYR A 41 -25.75 12.75 -20.71
C TYR A 41 -25.64 11.41 -19.97
N SER A 42 -24.59 10.63 -20.23
CA SER A 42 -24.42 9.32 -19.59
C SER A 42 -24.12 9.49 -18.09
N ASN A 43 -24.78 8.72 -17.23
CA ASN A 43 -24.47 8.53 -15.81
C ASN A 43 -23.05 7.97 -15.56
N LEU A 44 -22.44 7.32 -16.55
CA LEU A 44 -21.09 6.79 -16.47
C LEU A 44 -20.00 7.83 -16.75
N VAL A 45 -20.36 9.09 -16.97
CA VAL A 45 -19.43 10.18 -17.24
C VAL A 45 -19.75 11.35 -16.32
N ASN A 46 -18.73 11.84 -15.58
CA ASN A 46 -18.86 13.07 -14.80
C ASN A 46 -19.05 14.26 -15.75
N LEU A 47 -20.02 15.14 -15.48
CA LEU A 47 -20.35 16.29 -16.33
C LEU A 47 -19.60 17.56 -15.89
N PRO A 48 -18.61 18.06 -16.66
CA PRO A 48 -17.88 19.28 -16.31
C PRO A 48 -18.78 20.52 -16.30
N ALA A 49 -18.46 21.49 -15.44
CA ALA A 49 -19.16 22.77 -15.38
C ALA A 49 -19.09 23.58 -16.68
N THR A 50 -18.05 23.35 -17.48
CA THR A 50 -17.76 24.03 -18.75
C THR A 50 -18.23 23.26 -19.97
N HIS A 51 -18.92 22.12 -19.79
CA HIS A 51 -19.35 21.29 -20.91
C HIS A 51 -20.35 22.03 -21.79
N VAL A 52 -20.10 22.07 -23.10
CA VAL A 52 -21.03 22.59 -24.11
C VAL A 52 -21.67 21.40 -24.82
N PRO A 53 -23.00 21.23 -24.78
CA PRO A 53 -23.65 20.07 -25.38
C PRO A 53 -23.62 20.14 -26.91
N ALA A 54 -23.42 18.99 -27.55
CA ALA A 54 -23.60 18.86 -28.99
C ALA A 54 -25.09 18.90 -29.38
N ARG A 55 -25.41 19.29 -30.62
CA ARG A 55 -26.80 19.48 -31.06
C ARG A 55 -27.63 18.19 -30.97
N GLU A 56 -26.99 17.06 -31.23
CA GLU A 56 -27.57 15.73 -31.21
C GLU A 56 -27.93 15.24 -29.80
N THR A 57 -27.36 15.82 -28.75
CA THR A 57 -27.64 15.42 -27.36
C THR A 57 -28.82 16.18 -26.76
N ILE A 58 -29.35 17.21 -27.43
CA ILE A 58 -30.49 18.00 -26.96
C ILE A 58 -31.68 17.06 -26.68
N ALA A 59 -32.17 17.15 -25.45
CA ALA A 59 -33.06 16.15 -24.87
C ALA A 59 -34.46 16.25 -25.51
N LYS A 60 -34.85 15.19 -26.21
CA LYS A 60 -36.23 15.00 -26.72
C LYS A 60 -37.09 14.19 -25.78
N SER A 61 -36.45 13.37 -24.94
CA SER A 61 -37.06 12.52 -23.93
C SER A 61 -35.98 12.03 -22.96
N LEU A 62 -36.40 11.70 -21.74
CA LEU A 62 -35.60 10.99 -20.74
C LEU A 62 -36.20 9.60 -20.52
N ALA A 63 -35.36 8.58 -20.37
CA ALA A 63 -35.83 7.23 -20.13
C ALA A 63 -34.82 6.39 -19.35
N CYS A 64 -35.34 5.43 -18.59
CA CYS A 64 -34.56 4.35 -17.98
C CYS A 64 -35.41 3.07 -17.86
N THR A 65 -34.74 1.93 -17.64
CA THR A 65 -35.37 0.63 -17.43
C THR A 65 -34.81 0.02 -16.16
N LEU A 66 -35.67 -0.51 -15.30
CA LEU A 66 -35.30 -1.15 -14.04
C LEU A 66 -36.23 -2.33 -13.73
N ALA A 67 -35.76 -3.28 -12.94
CA ALA A 67 -36.56 -4.35 -12.37
C ALA A 67 -37.34 -3.87 -11.13
N SER A 68 -38.28 -4.69 -10.66
CA SER A 68 -38.85 -4.48 -9.33
C SER A 68 -37.78 -4.68 -8.26
N ASP A 69 -37.80 -3.86 -7.21
CA ASP A 69 -36.78 -3.84 -6.16
C ASP A 69 -35.36 -3.46 -6.66
N GLU A 70 -35.32 -2.50 -7.59
CA GLU A 70 -34.12 -1.91 -8.17
C GLU A 70 -34.18 -0.37 -8.07
N TYR A 71 -33.00 0.25 -8.08
CA TYR A 71 -32.84 1.69 -8.28
C TYR A 71 -32.16 1.94 -9.63
N GLU A 72 -32.61 2.94 -10.37
CA GLU A 72 -31.99 3.29 -11.65
C GLU A 72 -31.94 4.79 -11.83
N SER A 73 -30.85 5.26 -12.43
CA SER A 73 -30.50 6.67 -12.47
C SER A 73 -30.49 7.24 -13.88
N ILE A 74 -30.99 8.47 -14.02
CA ILE A 74 -30.86 9.25 -15.25
C ILE A 74 -30.03 10.50 -14.94
N GLN A 75 -28.98 10.72 -15.73
CA GLN A 75 -28.27 11.99 -15.76
C GLN A 75 -28.71 12.84 -16.97
N PHE A 76 -28.92 14.13 -16.75
CA PHE A 76 -29.10 15.12 -17.82
C PHE A 76 -28.48 16.46 -17.43
N GLY A 77 -28.18 17.30 -18.41
CA GLY A 77 -27.57 18.60 -18.20
C GLY A 77 -28.45 19.77 -18.63
N VAL A 78 -28.25 20.91 -17.98
CA VAL A 78 -28.78 22.21 -18.40
C VAL A 78 -27.60 23.14 -18.68
N HIS A 79 -27.53 23.70 -19.89
CA HIS A 79 -26.49 24.63 -20.33
C HIS A 79 -27.07 26.02 -20.56
N ALA A 80 -26.49 27.05 -19.96
CA ALA A 80 -26.96 28.43 -20.07
C ALA A 80 -26.38 29.13 -21.31
N LEU A 81 -27.25 29.70 -22.15
CA LEU A 81 -26.88 30.52 -23.32
C LEU A 81 -26.84 32.01 -22.99
N THR A 82 -27.59 32.43 -21.98
CA THR A 82 -27.68 33.80 -21.49
C THR A 82 -27.48 33.86 -19.99
N ASP A 83 -27.09 35.01 -19.46
CA ASP A 83 -27.16 35.27 -18.02
C ASP A 83 -28.61 35.34 -17.51
N GLY A 84 -28.78 35.33 -16.19
CA GLY A 84 -30.10 35.42 -15.54
C GLY A 84 -30.88 34.10 -15.51
N ILE A 85 -30.20 32.95 -15.59
CA ILE A 85 -30.79 31.65 -15.26
C ILE A 85 -30.71 31.47 -13.74
N GLU A 86 -31.77 31.85 -13.04
CA GLU A 86 -31.85 31.82 -11.57
C GLU A 86 -32.92 30.86 -11.09
N LYS A 87 -32.75 30.31 -9.87
CA LYS A 87 -33.70 29.40 -9.19
C LYS A 87 -34.20 28.30 -10.13
N LEU A 88 -33.28 27.67 -10.85
CA LEU A 88 -33.55 26.62 -11.83
C LEU A 88 -34.18 25.42 -11.12
N LYS A 89 -35.50 25.30 -11.20
CA LYS A 89 -36.26 24.23 -10.56
C LYS A 89 -36.49 23.07 -11.54
N VAL A 90 -36.26 21.86 -11.07
CA VAL A 90 -36.61 20.61 -11.76
C VAL A 90 -37.79 19.97 -11.03
N GLN A 91 -38.86 19.68 -11.76
CA GLN A 91 -40.01 18.96 -11.23
C GLN A 91 -40.24 17.70 -12.06
N VAL A 92 -40.34 16.55 -11.38
CA VAL A 92 -40.62 15.26 -12.01
C VAL A 92 -42.07 14.87 -11.72
N GLU A 93 -42.83 14.64 -12.78
CA GLU A 93 -44.18 14.09 -12.74
C GLU A 93 -44.08 12.61 -13.15
N CYS A 94 -44.06 11.69 -12.19
CA CYS A 94 -44.04 10.25 -12.39
C CYS A 94 -44.80 9.59 -11.24
N ASP A 95 -45.39 8.42 -11.46
CA ASP A 95 -46.04 7.61 -10.43
C ASP A 95 -45.05 6.76 -9.61
N LEU A 96 -43.77 6.76 -10.00
CA LEU A 96 -42.67 6.14 -9.25
C LEU A 96 -41.98 7.13 -8.32
N PRO A 97 -41.54 6.68 -7.12
CA PRO A 97 -40.65 7.46 -6.28
C PRO A 97 -39.37 7.86 -7.03
N VAL A 98 -39.01 9.13 -6.92
CA VAL A 98 -37.81 9.70 -7.55
C VAL A 98 -37.12 10.64 -6.58
N THR A 99 -35.80 10.49 -6.45
CA THR A 99 -34.95 11.45 -5.75
C THR A 99 -34.24 12.31 -6.78
N VAL A 100 -34.29 13.64 -6.59
CA VAL A 100 -33.64 14.61 -7.47
C VAL A 100 -32.37 15.11 -6.79
N TYR A 101 -31.26 15.01 -7.51
CA TYR A 101 -30.00 15.63 -7.15
C TYR A 101 -29.53 16.59 -8.24
N HIS A 102 -28.66 17.50 -7.86
CA HIS A 102 -27.85 18.30 -8.78
C HIS A 102 -26.42 18.40 -8.27
N ARG A 103 -25.50 18.91 -9.08
CA ARG A 103 -24.13 19.22 -8.61
C ARG A 103 -24.15 20.08 -7.36
N ILE A 104 -23.23 19.84 -6.42
CA ILE A 104 -23.06 20.72 -5.25
C ILE A 104 -22.99 22.20 -5.66
N SER A 105 -23.68 23.05 -4.90
CA SER A 105 -23.69 24.49 -5.20
C SER A 105 -22.32 25.13 -4.95
N PRO A 106 -21.95 26.20 -5.70
CA PRO A 106 -20.68 26.90 -5.52
C PRO A 106 -20.46 27.39 -4.09
N GLU A 107 -21.50 27.82 -3.38
CA GLU A 107 -21.41 28.36 -2.03
C GLU A 107 -21.00 27.29 -1.00
N ILE A 108 -21.55 26.07 -1.14
CA ILE A 108 -21.17 24.94 -0.28
C ILE A 108 -19.73 24.49 -0.61
N LYS A 109 -19.36 24.54 -1.88
CA LYS A 109 -17.98 24.27 -2.32
C LYS A 109 -17.01 25.25 -1.66
N GLU A 110 -17.27 26.55 -1.78
CA GLU A 110 -16.45 27.60 -1.16
C GLU A 110 -16.36 27.40 0.37
N TYR A 111 -17.48 27.09 1.03
CA TYR A 111 -17.48 26.81 2.47
C TYR A 111 -16.43 25.76 2.86
N PHE A 112 -16.33 24.65 2.11
CA PHE A 112 -15.39 23.58 2.40
C PHE A 112 -13.95 23.90 2.00
N GLU A 113 -13.73 24.70 0.95
CA GLU A 113 -12.39 25.15 0.54
C GLU A 113 -11.72 26.04 1.59
N PHE A 114 -12.50 26.81 2.35
CA PHE A 114 -12.00 27.75 3.36
C PHE A 114 -12.03 27.25 4.81
N GLN A 115 -12.35 25.97 5.06
CA GLN A 115 -12.28 25.44 6.43
C GLN A 115 -10.83 25.30 6.92
N PRO A 116 -10.54 25.64 8.19
CA PRO A 116 -9.19 25.51 8.74
C PRO A 116 -8.75 24.03 8.79
N VAL A 117 -7.44 23.81 8.65
CA VAL A 117 -6.84 22.47 8.44
C VAL A 117 -7.12 21.50 9.59
N ASP A 118 -7.31 22.00 10.80
CA ASP A 118 -7.63 21.28 12.03
C ASP A 118 -9.14 21.00 12.23
N ALA A 119 -10.01 21.76 11.55
CA ALA A 119 -11.43 21.43 11.39
C ALA A 119 -11.64 20.16 10.54
N ALA A 120 -10.60 19.71 9.81
CA ALA A 120 -10.30 18.34 9.35
C ALA A 120 -11.48 17.46 8.85
N GLU A 121 -12.58 18.06 8.38
CA GLU A 121 -13.68 17.30 7.78
C GLU A 121 -13.34 16.95 6.34
N ILE A 122 -12.52 17.73 5.61
CA ILE A 122 -12.14 17.48 4.19
C ILE A 122 -10.66 17.80 3.92
N ARG A 123 -9.75 16.84 4.12
CA ARG A 123 -8.37 16.92 3.61
C ARG A 123 -8.28 16.10 2.31
N GLY A 124 -8.14 16.78 1.17
CA GLY A 124 -8.17 16.14 -0.16
C GLY A 124 -9.54 16.27 -0.84
N TRP A 125 -10.02 17.51 -0.97
CA TRP A 125 -11.30 17.82 -1.61
C TRP A 125 -11.41 17.15 -2.99
N LEU A 126 -12.54 16.51 -3.24
CA LEU A 126 -12.88 15.89 -4.51
C LEU A 126 -13.58 16.92 -5.42
N PRO A 127 -13.46 16.84 -6.76
CA PRO A 127 -14.07 17.80 -7.68
C PRO A 127 -15.58 17.99 -7.44
N SER A 128 -16.09 19.21 -7.65
CA SER A 128 -17.52 19.53 -7.47
C SER A 128 -18.43 18.68 -8.37
N GLU A 129 -17.91 18.29 -9.52
CA GLU A 129 -18.55 17.54 -10.60
C GLU A 129 -19.06 16.17 -10.16
N ILE A 130 -18.47 15.59 -9.11
CA ILE A 130 -18.85 14.26 -8.62
C ILE A 130 -19.85 14.30 -7.46
N HIS A 131 -20.03 15.45 -6.82
CA HIS A 131 -20.85 15.57 -5.62
C HIS A 131 -22.32 15.83 -5.97
N LEU A 132 -23.20 14.94 -5.53
CA LEU A 132 -24.64 15.05 -5.75
C LEU A 132 -25.31 15.64 -4.51
N GLN A 133 -25.90 16.82 -4.64
CA GLN A 133 -26.68 17.48 -3.61
C GLN A 133 -28.16 17.18 -3.81
N ARG A 134 -28.81 16.62 -2.78
CA ARG A 134 -30.25 16.38 -2.83
C ARG A 134 -31.01 17.70 -2.75
N SER A 135 -31.57 18.11 -3.89
CA SER A 135 -32.41 19.29 -4.04
C SER A 135 -32.91 19.29 -5.48
N ASN A 136 -34.08 19.88 -5.68
CA ASN A 136 -34.66 20.06 -7.00
C ASN A 136 -34.56 21.51 -7.49
N VAL A 137 -33.81 22.37 -6.82
CA VAL A 137 -33.58 23.78 -7.19
C VAL A 137 -32.09 24.08 -7.18
N PHE A 138 -31.56 24.55 -8.30
CA PHE A 138 -30.22 25.09 -8.42
C PHE A 138 -30.23 26.62 -8.41
N ALA A 139 -29.36 27.24 -7.60
CA ALA A 139 -29.48 28.66 -7.24
C ALA A 139 -29.34 29.62 -8.43
N ALA A 140 -28.24 29.51 -9.20
CA ALA A 140 -27.99 30.34 -10.38
C ALA A 140 -27.00 29.64 -11.31
N LEU A 141 -27.19 29.79 -12.62
CA LEU A 141 -26.33 29.22 -13.66
C LEU A 141 -25.81 30.34 -14.57
N PRO A 142 -24.51 30.72 -14.47
CA PRO A 142 -23.90 31.74 -15.32
C PRO A 142 -23.91 31.34 -16.79
N LYS A 143 -23.90 32.34 -17.70
CA LYS A 143 -23.78 32.08 -19.14
C LYS A 143 -22.55 31.23 -19.46
N GLY A 144 -22.72 30.26 -20.34
CA GLY A 144 -21.66 29.36 -20.79
C GLY A 144 -21.38 28.20 -19.83
N ASN A 145 -22.00 28.20 -18.65
CA ASN A 145 -21.86 27.11 -17.70
C ASN A 145 -22.99 26.09 -17.82
N THR A 146 -22.70 24.91 -17.30
CA THR A 146 -23.56 23.73 -17.30
C THR A 146 -23.70 23.18 -15.89
N VAL A 147 -24.89 22.70 -15.55
CA VAL A 147 -25.18 21.93 -14.32
C VAL A 147 -25.79 20.58 -14.69
N ASN A 148 -25.36 19.51 -14.02
CA ASN A 148 -26.03 18.20 -14.10
C ASN A 148 -27.16 18.10 -13.07
N PHE A 149 -28.23 17.41 -13.49
CA PHE A 149 -29.26 16.85 -12.63
C PHE A 149 -29.24 15.34 -12.73
N TRP A 150 -29.51 14.69 -11.60
CA TRP A 150 -29.52 13.25 -11.45
C TRP A 150 -30.86 12.83 -10.86
N LEU A 151 -31.58 11.95 -11.56
CA LEU A 151 -32.88 11.44 -11.16
C LEU A 151 -32.72 9.96 -10.81
N THR A 152 -32.81 9.62 -9.54
CA THR A 152 -32.73 8.22 -9.08
C THR A 152 -34.13 7.72 -8.79
N PHE A 153 -34.63 6.83 -9.65
CA PHE A 153 -35.92 6.16 -9.51
C PHE A 153 -35.79 4.92 -8.65
N ARG A 154 -36.85 4.57 -7.93
CA ARG A 154 -36.97 3.29 -7.22
C ARG A 154 -38.26 2.60 -7.62
N ALA A 155 -38.18 1.37 -8.11
CA ALA A 155 -39.33 0.50 -8.24
C ALA A 155 -39.43 -0.37 -6.98
N ALA A 156 -40.50 -0.21 -6.20
CA ALA A 156 -40.76 -1.11 -5.07
C ALA A 156 -41.01 -2.55 -5.55
N ALA A 157 -40.85 -3.53 -4.67
CA ALA A 157 -41.03 -4.95 -5.03
C ALA A 157 -42.44 -5.26 -5.58
N ASP A 158 -43.45 -4.53 -5.13
CA ASP A 158 -44.86 -4.63 -5.56
C ASP A 158 -45.23 -3.67 -6.70
N CYS A 159 -44.25 -2.94 -7.25
CA CYS A 159 -44.47 -2.02 -8.36
C CYS A 159 -45.03 -2.77 -9.57
N LYS A 160 -46.06 -2.20 -10.19
CA LYS A 160 -46.67 -2.76 -11.39
C LYS A 160 -45.64 -2.77 -12.54
N PRO A 161 -45.40 -3.90 -13.22
CA PRO A 161 -44.55 -3.91 -14.40
C PRO A 161 -45.12 -3.11 -15.57
N GLY A 162 -44.24 -2.65 -16.45
CA GLY A 162 -44.57 -1.95 -17.69
C GLY A 162 -44.08 -0.51 -17.73
N LEU A 163 -44.64 0.25 -18.67
CA LEU A 163 -44.23 1.63 -18.92
C LEU A 163 -44.96 2.63 -18.02
N HIS A 164 -44.19 3.34 -17.20
CA HIS A 164 -44.60 4.47 -16.40
C HIS A 164 -44.27 5.77 -17.14
N ARG A 165 -45.31 6.47 -17.61
CA ARG A 165 -45.16 7.71 -18.38
C ARG A 165 -45.19 8.91 -17.45
N GLY A 166 -44.29 9.85 -17.71
CA GLY A 166 -44.15 11.06 -16.92
C GLY A 166 -43.68 12.26 -17.72
N LYS A 167 -43.32 13.32 -17.00
CA LYS A 167 -42.70 14.54 -17.54
C LYS A 167 -41.65 15.08 -16.58
N VAL A 168 -40.59 15.67 -17.12
CA VAL A 168 -39.64 16.48 -16.37
C VAL A 168 -39.79 17.93 -16.81
N ARG A 169 -40.08 18.83 -15.87
CA ARG A 169 -40.18 20.27 -16.12
C ARG A 169 -38.95 20.97 -15.60
N ILE A 170 -38.36 21.82 -16.44
CA ILE A 170 -37.20 22.65 -16.14
C ILE A 170 -37.70 24.09 -16.12
N GLN A 171 -37.65 24.72 -14.96
CA GLN A 171 -38.35 25.97 -14.65
C GLN A 171 -37.37 26.99 -14.04
N PRO A 172 -36.59 27.73 -14.84
CA PRO A 172 -35.84 28.88 -14.35
C PRO A 172 -36.76 30.07 -14.05
N ALA A 173 -36.45 30.83 -13.00
CA ALA A 173 -37.23 32.00 -12.64
C ALA A 173 -37.21 33.06 -13.74
N GLY A 174 -38.39 33.54 -14.14
CA GLY A 174 -38.53 34.59 -15.16
C GLY A 174 -38.20 34.15 -16.60
N LYS A 175 -38.00 32.86 -16.84
CA LYS A 175 -37.73 32.27 -18.17
C LYS A 175 -38.83 31.25 -18.55
N PRO A 176 -39.01 30.95 -19.85
CA PRO A 176 -39.92 29.89 -20.28
C PRO A 176 -39.55 28.52 -19.71
N GLU A 177 -40.55 27.71 -19.34
CA GLU A 177 -40.31 26.33 -18.90
C GLU A 177 -40.05 25.40 -20.09
N THR A 178 -39.13 24.46 -19.92
CA THR A 178 -38.92 23.34 -20.85
C THR A 178 -39.53 22.08 -20.27
N VAL A 179 -40.36 21.38 -21.05
CA VAL A 179 -41.03 20.13 -20.62
C VAL A 179 -40.53 18.97 -21.46
N ILE A 180 -39.92 17.98 -20.80
CA ILE A 180 -39.33 16.81 -21.45
C ILE A 180 -40.17 15.57 -21.10
N PRO A 181 -40.64 14.79 -22.08
CA PRO A 181 -41.28 13.50 -21.83
C PRO A 181 -40.37 12.54 -21.05
N LEU A 182 -40.92 11.84 -20.07
CA LEU A 182 -40.24 10.81 -19.28
C LEU A 182 -40.89 9.44 -19.51
N ALA A 183 -40.07 8.41 -19.67
CA ALA A 183 -40.47 7.02 -19.80
C ALA A 183 -39.64 6.12 -18.88
N VAL A 184 -40.25 5.59 -17.82
CA VAL A 184 -39.58 4.63 -16.92
C VAL A 184 -40.20 3.26 -17.11
N THR A 185 -39.41 2.25 -17.48
CA THR A 185 -39.91 0.90 -17.76
C THR A 185 -39.57 -0.05 -16.62
N VAL A 186 -40.58 -0.61 -15.94
CA VAL A 186 -40.41 -1.60 -14.88
C VAL A 186 -40.52 -3.01 -15.47
N ARG A 187 -39.47 -3.83 -15.33
CA ARG A 187 -39.43 -5.21 -15.84
C ARG A 187 -40.38 -6.12 -15.06
N PRO A 188 -40.86 -7.23 -15.66
CA PRO A 188 -41.83 -8.13 -15.02
C PRO A 188 -41.21 -9.10 -14.01
N PHE A 189 -40.06 -8.76 -13.43
CA PHE A 189 -39.37 -9.58 -12.43
C PHE A 189 -38.65 -8.70 -11.43
N ALA A 190 -38.38 -9.28 -10.25
CA ALA A 190 -37.50 -8.70 -9.24
C ALA A 190 -36.12 -9.36 -9.31
N LEU A 191 -35.07 -8.57 -9.14
CA LEU A 191 -33.71 -9.08 -9.13
C LEU A 191 -33.41 -9.87 -7.86
N GLN A 192 -32.75 -11.01 -8.01
CA GLN A 192 -32.23 -11.78 -6.88
C GLN A 192 -31.28 -10.91 -6.03
N ARG A 193 -31.24 -11.15 -4.72
CA ARG A 193 -30.19 -10.57 -3.88
C ARG A 193 -28.82 -11.11 -4.31
N PRO A 194 -27.72 -10.35 -4.20
CA PRO A 194 -26.40 -10.87 -4.50
C PRO A 194 -26.03 -12.04 -3.59
N ARG A 195 -25.61 -13.18 -4.16
CA ARG A 195 -25.14 -14.35 -3.38
C ARG A 195 -23.73 -14.19 -2.77
N VAL A 196 -23.12 -13.02 -2.94
CA VAL A 196 -21.74 -12.70 -2.51
C VAL A 196 -21.75 -11.44 -1.65
N SER A 197 -20.72 -11.25 -0.83
CA SER A 197 -20.62 -10.10 0.07
C SER A 197 -20.20 -8.83 -0.67
N PHE A 198 -21.09 -7.86 -0.81
CA PHE A 198 -20.76 -6.47 -1.09
C PHE A 198 -20.64 -5.72 0.23
N GLY A 199 -19.40 -5.56 0.67
CA GLY A 199 -19.04 -5.08 1.99
C GLY A 199 -18.36 -3.72 1.98
N MET A 200 -18.52 -2.98 3.07
CA MET A 200 -17.92 -1.66 3.23
C MET A 200 -17.49 -1.45 4.68
N TRP A 201 -16.29 -0.88 4.86
CA TRP A 201 -15.81 -0.51 6.19
C TRP A 201 -16.56 0.73 6.71
N PHE A 202 -17.17 0.64 7.89
CA PHE A 202 -17.84 1.76 8.52
C PHE A 202 -17.44 1.91 9.99
N ARG A 203 -17.06 3.14 10.36
CA ARG A 203 -16.68 3.51 11.71
C ARG A 203 -17.20 4.89 12.04
N GLU A 204 -17.88 5.00 13.18
CA GLU A 204 -18.49 6.25 13.65
C GLU A 204 -17.45 7.33 13.96
N ASP A 205 -16.24 6.94 14.37
CA ASP A 205 -15.14 7.87 14.65
C ASP A 205 -14.36 8.29 13.40
N MET A 206 -14.69 7.75 12.22
CA MET A 206 -14.21 8.22 10.92
C MET A 206 -15.18 9.22 10.26
N LEU A 207 -16.35 9.45 10.86
CA LEU A 207 -17.31 10.46 10.43
C LEU A 207 -16.83 11.89 10.74
N PRO A 208 -17.45 12.92 10.15
CA PRO A 208 -17.19 14.31 10.50
C PRO A 208 -17.18 14.53 12.03
N LYS A 209 -16.17 15.21 12.55
CA LYS A 209 -15.97 15.37 14.01
C LYS A 209 -17.19 15.99 14.69
N ARG A 210 -17.92 16.87 13.98
CA ARG A 210 -19.16 17.49 14.48
C ARG A 210 -20.28 16.48 14.80
N PHE A 211 -20.18 15.22 14.37
CA PHE A 211 -21.13 14.16 14.69
C PHE A 211 -20.85 13.45 16.03
N GLY A 212 -19.73 13.76 16.71
CA GLY A 212 -19.44 13.26 18.06
C GLY A 212 -18.79 11.87 18.12
N GLY A 213 -18.23 11.38 17.01
CA GLY A 213 -17.54 10.08 16.95
C GLY A 213 -18.46 8.90 17.31
N VAL A 214 -18.02 7.99 18.18
CA VAL A 214 -18.83 6.85 18.67
C VAL A 214 -20.14 7.24 19.36
N GLY A 215 -20.25 8.52 19.78
CA GLY A 215 -21.46 9.12 20.34
C GLY A 215 -22.48 9.58 19.29
N VAL A 216 -22.23 9.36 17.99
CA VAL A 216 -23.16 9.72 16.92
C VAL A 216 -24.54 9.12 17.14
N ALA A 217 -25.57 9.89 16.81
CA ALA A 217 -26.96 9.49 17.01
C ALA A 217 -27.33 8.25 16.19
N ASN A 218 -28.14 7.35 16.77
CA ASN A 218 -28.62 6.14 16.10
C ASN A 218 -29.30 6.43 14.76
N GLU A 219 -30.08 7.51 14.69
CA GLU A 219 -30.77 7.94 13.47
C GLU A 219 -29.79 8.25 12.32
N THR A 220 -28.63 8.81 12.64
CA THR A 220 -27.61 9.15 11.65
C THR A 220 -26.91 7.89 11.14
N VAL A 221 -26.59 6.96 12.03
CA VAL A 221 -26.05 5.64 11.66
C VAL A 221 -27.06 4.86 10.81
N LEU A 222 -28.34 4.90 11.19
CA LEU A 222 -29.43 4.26 10.45
C LEU A 222 -29.57 4.82 9.03
N LYS A 223 -29.48 6.15 8.85
CA LYS A 223 -29.48 6.79 7.53
C LYS A 223 -28.29 6.34 6.67
N ILE A 224 -27.10 6.21 7.27
CA ILE A 224 -25.90 5.72 6.58
C ILE A 224 -26.07 4.25 6.16
N TYR A 225 -26.55 3.38 7.05
CA TYR A 225 -26.79 1.98 6.69
C TYR A 225 -27.91 1.82 5.65
N ARG A 226 -28.95 2.66 5.68
CA ARG A 226 -29.97 2.71 4.63
C ARG A 226 -29.40 3.19 3.30
N ASP A 227 -28.47 4.15 3.30
CA ASP A 227 -27.75 4.56 2.10
C ASP A 227 -26.92 3.39 1.54
N MET A 228 -26.17 2.69 2.39
CA MET A 228 -25.40 1.50 1.99
C MET A 228 -26.30 0.41 1.38
N ALA A 229 -27.43 0.09 2.04
CA ALA A 229 -28.39 -0.89 1.55
C ALA A 229 -29.03 -0.45 0.22
N ALA A 230 -29.39 0.83 0.09
CA ALA A 230 -29.91 1.39 -1.15
C ALA A 230 -28.89 1.36 -2.30
N HIS A 231 -27.59 1.29 -2.00
CA HIS A 231 -26.50 1.11 -2.97
C HIS A 231 -26.07 -0.36 -3.15
N GLY A 232 -26.95 -1.30 -2.81
CA GLY A 232 -26.74 -2.73 -3.06
C GLY A 232 -25.75 -3.41 -2.13
N GLN A 233 -25.22 -2.71 -1.12
CA GLN A 233 -24.40 -3.36 -0.10
C GLN A 233 -25.26 -4.35 0.70
N ASN A 234 -24.69 -5.50 1.04
CA ASN A 234 -25.36 -6.56 1.79
C ASN A 234 -24.52 -7.10 2.98
N ALA A 235 -23.34 -6.50 3.21
CA ALA A 235 -22.40 -6.87 4.25
C ALA A 235 -21.73 -5.62 4.87
N CYS A 236 -21.23 -5.76 6.10
CA CYS A 236 -20.57 -4.66 6.82
C CYS A 236 -19.35 -5.14 7.60
N VAL A 237 -18.45 -4.20 7.90
CA VAL A 237 -17.35 -4.41 8.86
C VAL A 237 -17.72 -3.81 10.19
N PHE A 238 -17.85 -4.65 11.20
CA PHE A 238 -18.14 -4.20 12.56
C PHE A 238 -16.85 -4.05 13.35
N TYR A 239 -16.56 -2.81 13.75
CA TYR A 239 -15.43 -2.46 14.60
C TYR A 239 -15.84 -1.46 15.69
N PRO A 240 -15.37 -1.61 16.93
CA PRO A 240 -14.63 -2.76 17.47
C PRO A 240 -15.58 -3.90 17.88
N ALA A 241 -15.24 -5.14 17.55
CA ALA A 241 -15.94 -6.39 17.88
C ALA A 241 -16.33 -6.46 19.38
N SER A 242 -15.48 -5.86 20.23
CA SER A 242 -15.64 -5.72 21.68
C SER A 242 -15.72 -7.08 22.41
N ASP A 243 -15.43 -7.10 23.71
CA ASP A 243 -15.51 -8.32 24.52
C ASP A 243 -16.93 -8.91 24.48
N LEU A 244 -17.03 -10.22 24.27
CA LEU A 244 -18.31 -10.94 24.33
C LEU A 244 -18.64 -11.43 25.75
N HIS A 245 -17.73 -11.31 26.71
CA HIS A 245 -17.99 -11.72 28.10
C HIS A 245 -18.61 -10.60 28.96
N PRO A 246 -19.44 -10.96 29.96
CA PRO A 246 -20.00 -12.30 30.21
C PRO A 246 -20.99 -12.71 29.11
N LEU A 247 -21.29 -14.00 28.95
CA LEU A 247 -22.28 -14.48 27.96
C LEU A 247 -23.69 -14.58 28.60
N PRO A 248 -24.75 -13.97 28.04
CA PRO A 248 -24.74 -13.10 26.87
C PRO A 248 -24.10 -11.72 27.18
N PRO A 249 -23.40 -11.10 26.20
CA PRO A 249 -22.69 -9.84 26.35
C PRO A 249 -23.56 -8.73 26.96
N ARG A 250 -23.00 -7.96 27.89
CA ARG A 250 -23.65 -6.76 28.47
C ARG A 250 -22.92 -5.52 27.96
N ASN A 251 -23.64 -4.57 27.37
CA ASN A 251 -23.07 -3.31 26.84
C ASN A 251 -22.06 -3.46 25.70
N ASN A 252 -22.12 -4.53 24.90
CA ASN A 252 -21.34 -4.65 23.66
C ASN A 252 -21.87 -3.67 22.58
N HIS A 253 -21.01 -2.78 22.08
CA HIS A 253 -21.38 -1.72 21.13
C HIS A 253 -21.90 -2.27 19.81
N VAL A 254 -21.26 -3.30 19.27
CA VAL A 254 -21.68 -3.93 18.02
C VAL A 254 -23.04 -4.59 18.20
N LEU A 255 -23.22 -5.42 19.22
CA LEU A 255 -24.43 -6.22 19.39
C LEU A 255 -25.65 -5.40 19.85
N HIS A 256 -25.45 -4.29 20.57
CA HIS A 256 -26.55 -3.48 21.10
C HIS A 256 -26.85 -2.20 20.31
N LYS A 257 -25.92 -1.74 19.45
CA LYS A 257 -26.12 -0.55 18.60
C LYS A 257 -25.97 -0.88 17.12
N LEU A 258 -24.77 -1.23 16.67
CA LEU A 258 -24.46 -1.28 15.24
C LEU A 258 -25.21 -2.39 14.49
N LEU A 259 -25.23 -3.60 15.04
CA LEU A 259 -25.86 -4.75 14.41
C LEU A 259 -27.39 -4.63 14.36
N PRO A 260 -28.10 -4.24 15.44
CA PRO A 260 -29.53 -3.93 15.36
C PRO A 260 -29.87 -2.86 14.32
N LEU A 261 -29.09 -1.78 14.26
CA LEU A 261 -29.31 -0.71 13.26
C LEU A 261 -29.04 -1.19 11.83
N ALA A 262 -28.04 -2.02 11.60
CA ALA A 262 -27.76 -2.59 10.28
C ALA A 262 -28.87 -3.57 9.84
N MET A 263 -29.44 -4.34 10.77
CA MET A 263 -30.59 -5.19 10.50
C MET A 263 -31.86 -4.36 10.23
N GLU A 264 -32.10 -3.30 11.01
CA GLU A 264 -33.22 -2.37 10.79
C GLU A 264 -33.12 -1.64 9.44
N ALA A 265 -31.89 -1.37 8.99
CA ALA A 265 -31.64 -0.80 7.68
C ALA A 265 -31.78 -1.82 6.52
N GLU A 266 -32.02 -3.10 6.82
CA GLU A 266 -31.99 -4.22 5.86
C GLU A 266 -30.65 -4.35 5.11
N LEU A 267 -29.57 -3.85 5.70
CA LEU A 267 -28.23 -3.87 5.12
C LEU A 267 -27.62 -5.28 5.11
N LEU A 268 -28.00 -6.16 6.02
CA LEU A 268 -27.32 -7.46 6.17
C LEU A 268 -28.10 -8.57 5.48
N ASP A 269 -27.41 -9.34 4.64
CA ASP A 269 -27.91 -10.62 4.15
C ASP A 269 -27.39 -11.77 5.04
N PRO A 270 -28.26 -12.59 5.66
CA PRO A 270 -27.84 -13.66 6.56
C PRO A 270 -27.07 -14.79 5.86
N ASN A 271 -27.13 -14.88 4.53
CA ASN A 271 -26.49 -15.93 3.74
C ASN A 271 -25.08 -15.57 3.28
N VAL A 272 -24.67 -14.30 3.40
CA VAL A 272 -23.32 -13.84 3.05
C VAL A 272 -22.52 -13.48 4.30
N MET A 273 -21.22 -13.28 4.11
CA MET A 273 -20.28 -13.02 5.21
C MET A 273 -20.18 -11.51 5.48
N SER A 274 -20.19 -11.14 6.75
CA SER A 274 -19.71 -9.86 7.29
C SER A 274 -18.43 -10.07 8.11
N LEU A 275 -17.67 -9.00 8.36
CA LEU A 275 -16.47 -9.08 9.20
C LEU A 275 -16.70 -8.44 10.56
N MET A 276 -16.11 -9.05 11.59
CA MET A 276 -16.13 -8.55 12.96
C MET A 276 -14.70 -8.47 13.50
N LEU A 277 -14.22 -7.25 13.72
CA LEU A 277 -12.82 -6.94 13.97
C LEU A 277 -12.54 -6.50 15.41
N GLY A 278 -11.58 -7.14 16.04
CA GLY A 278 -11.20 -6.91 17.43
C GLY A 278 -11.20 -8.21 18.23
N ASP A 279 -10.58 -8.17 19.41
CA ASP A 279 -10.56 -9.33 20.30
C ASP A 279 -11.94 -9.55 20.94
N ILE A 280 -12.51 -10.73 20.70
CA ILE A 280 -13.79 -11.17 21.29
C ILE A 280 -13.60 -11.89 22.66
N ALA A 281 -12.35 -12.03 23.06
CA ALA A 281 -11.90 -12.54 24.36
C ALA A 281 -10.56 -11.82 24.70
N PRO A 282 -10.61 -10.66 25.38
CA PRO A 282 -9.45 -9.77 25.52
C PRO A 282 -8.30 -10.35 26.37
N ASP A 283 -8.58 -11.30 27.26
CA ASP A 283 -7.56 -12.03 28.02
C ASP A 283 -6.94 -13.21 27.23
N ASN A 284 -7.41 -13.45 26.00
CA ASN A 284 -7.02 -14.56 25.15
C ASN A 284 -7.10 -15.95 25.83
N SER A 285 -7.97 -16.15 26.83
CA SER A 285 -8.24 -17.49 27.37
C SER A 285 -8.79 -18.38 26.25
N PRO A 286 -8.16 -19.53 25.94
CA PRO A 286 -8.66 -20.46 24.94
C PRO A 286 -10.10 -20.92 25.22
N GLU A 287 -10.45 -21.09 26.50
CA GLU A 287 -11.77 -21.48 26.97
C GLU A 287 -12.80 -20.39 26.67
N LYS A 288 -12.55 -19.16 27.12
CA LYS A 288 -13.43 -18.01 26.86
C LYS A 288 -13.58 -17.73 25.38
N LEU A 289 -12.50 -17.86 24.62
CA LEU A 289 -12.52 -17.68 23.17
C LEU A 289 -13.42 -18.71 22.50
N LYS A 290 -13.31 -19.99 22.89
CA LYS A 290 -14.18 -21.06 22.41
C LYS A 290 -15.63 -20.81 22.80
N GLU A 291 -15.91 -20.48 24.06
CA GLU A 291 -17.27 -20.16 24.54
C GLU A 291 -17.91 -19.01 23.77
N SER A 292 -17.16 -17.92 23.54
CA SER A 292 -17.61 -16.77 22.75
C SER A 292 -17.96 -17.15 21.32
N ILE A 293 -17.12 -17.98 20.66
CA ILE A 293 -17.36 -18.45 19.29
C ILE A 293 -18.58 -19.38 19.25
N ASP A 294 -18.67 -20.35 20.14
CA ASP A 294 -19.79 -21.29 20.21
C ASP A 294 -21.11 -20.56 20.48
N TRP A 295 -21.11 -19.57 21.37
CA TRP A 295 -22.27 -18.73 21.64
C TRP A 295 -22.69 -17.92 20.41
N LEU A 296 -21.74 -17.25 19.73
CA LEU A 296 -22.03 -16.48 18.52
C LEU A 296 -22.62 -17.37 17.41
N LEU A 297 -22.06 -18.57 17.20
CA LEU A 297 -22.56 -19.54 16.23
C LEU A 297 -23.97 -20.02 16.57
N ALA A 298 -24.28 -20.22 17.85
CA ALA A 298 -25.61 -20.64 18.30
C ALA A 298 -26.66 -19.52 18.16
N GLU A 299 -26.28 -18.27 18.39
CA GLU A 299 -27.18 -17.12 18.27
C GLU A 299 -27.40 -16.69 16.82
N THR A 300 -26.41 -16.87 15.94
CA THR A 300 -26.47 -16.45 14.54
C THR A 300 -27.76 -16.87 13.82
N PRO A 301 -28.13 -18.17 13.76
CA PRO A 301 -29.39 -18.58 13.12
C PRO A 301 -30.64 -18.16 13.92
N ARG A 302 -30.56 -18.05 15.25
CA ARG A 302 -31.71 -17.63 16.09
C ARG A 302 -32.09 -16.17 15.89
N ARG A 303 -31.09 -15.34 15.61
CA ARG A 303 -31.22 -13.89 15.46
C ARG A 303 -31.32 -13.45 13.99
N GLY A 304 -31.09 -14.36 13.05
CA GLY A 304 -31.00 -14.02 11.62
C GLY A 304 -29.76 -13.19 11.30
N TRP A 305 -28.66 -13.41 12.01
CA TRP A 305 -27.38 -12.72 11.74
C TRP A 305 -26.63 -13.36 10.57
N PRO A 306 -25.78 -12.59 9.86
CA PRO A 306 -24.86 -13.15 8.87
C PRO A 306 -23.77 -13.98 9.54
N GLU A 307 -22.92 -14.59 8.73
CA GLU A 307 -21.66 -15.09 9.26
C GLU A 307 -20.74 -13.92 9.66
N PHE A 308 -20.05 -14.04 10.79
CA PHE A 308 -18.99 -13.12 11.19
C PHE A 308 -17.61 -13.80 11.13
N ALA A 309 -16.88 -13.58 10.04
CA ALA A 309 -15.48 -13.98 10.00
C ALA A 309 -14.62 -13.00 10.82
N GLY A 310 -13.55 -13.52 11.42
CA GLY A 310 -12.53 -12.74 12.09
C GLY A 310 -11.49 -12.24 11.12
N PHE A 311 -10.76 -11.20 11.53
CA PHE A 311 -9.72 -10.57 10.73
C PHE A 311 -8.35 -10.87 11.35
N ALA A 312 -7.46 -11.46 10.56
CA ALA A 312 -6.16 -11.94 11.02
C ALA A 312 -5.09 -10.87 10.94
N ALA A 313 -4.99 -10.16 9.81
CA ALA A 313 -4.06 -9.05 9.62
C ALA A 313 -4.51 -8.14 8.46
N ASP A 314 -4.14 -6.88 8.59
CA ASP A 314 -4.24 -5.85 7.56
C ASP A 314 -2.91 -5.77 6.80
N GLU A 315 -2.95 -6.03 5.50
CA GLU A 315 -1.84 -5.88 4.55
C GLU A 315 -0.44 -6.34 5.08
N PRO A 316 -0.29 -7.59 5.56
CA PRO A 316 0.98 -8.06 6.11
C PRO A 316 2.07 -8.15 5.04
N ASP A 317 3.32 -7.79 5.37
CA ASP A 317 4.45 -7.90 4.43
C ASP A 317 5.00 -9.32 4.41
N TYR A 318 5.20 -9.88 3.22
CA TYR A 318 5.77 -11.22 3.05
C TYR A 318 7.27 -11.17 2.68
N PRO A 319 8.13 -12.01 3.30
CA PRO A 319 7.83 -13.00 4.34
C PRO A 319 7.96 -12.47 5.78
N SER A 320 8.18 -11.18 5.97
CA SER A 320 8.49 -10.51 7.24
C SER A 320 7.48 -10.80 8.35
N ASP A 321 6.18 -10.79 8.03
CA ASP A 321 5.09 -10.94 8.99
C ASP A 321 4.55 -12.37 9.09
N LEU A 322 5.11 -13.34 8.35
CA LEU A 322 4.60 -14.72 8.32
C LEU A 322 4.53 -15.39 9.69
N VAL A 323 5.56 -15.22 10.52
CA VAL A 323 5.55 -15.79 11.88
C VAL A 323 4.53 -15.11 12.78
N VAL A 324 4.35 -13.80 12.62
CA VAL A 324 3.37 -13.02 13.38
C VAL A 324 1.95 -13.45 13.01
N LEU A 325 1.66 -13.53 11.71
CA LEU A 325 0.36 -13.96 11.19
C LEU A 325 0.05 -15.40 11.58
N ARG A 326 1.01 -16.33 11.46
CA ARG A 326 0.82 -17.71 11.93
C ARG A 326 0.50 -17.78 13.42
N LYS A 327 1.17 -16.98 14.24
CA LYS A 327 0.89 -16.90 15.69
C LYS A 327 -0.50 -16.33 15.95
N ALA A 328 -0.89 -15.29 15.22
CA ALA A 328 -2.22 -14.68 15.32
C ALA A 328 -3.33 -15.65 14.94
N CYS A 329 -3.15 -16.45 13.88
CA CYS A 329 -4.12 -17.45 13.44
C CYS A 329 -4.12 -18.71 14.33
N ALA A 330 -3.00 -19.05 14.97
CA ALA A 330 -2.87 -20.27 15.76
C ALA A 330 -3.89 -20.36 16.91
N LYS A 331 -4.29 -19.23 17.51
CA LYS A 331 -5.28 -19.20 18.60
C LYS A 331 -6.70 -19.60 18.17
N TYR A 332 -6.98 -19.54 16.86
CA TYR A 332 -8.28 -19.90 16.28
C TYR A 332 -8.29 -21.29 15.64
N ARG A 333 -7.16 -22.01 15.62
CA ARG A 333 -7.09 -23.34 15.00
C ARG A 333 -7.99 -24.33 15.73
N GLY A 334 -8.78 -25.06 14.94
CA GLY A 334 -9.76 -26.02 15.47
C GLY A 334 -11.02 -25.38 16.06
N LEU A 335 -11.15 -24.05 16.02
CA LEU A 335 -12.38 -23.35 16.40
C LEU A 335 -13.25 -23.11 15.16
N ASN A 336 -14.56 -23.07 15.35
CA ASN A 336 -15.53 -22.89 14.27
C ASN A 336 -15.66 -21.41 13.81
N ARG A 337 -14.56 -20.68 13.65
CA ARG A 337 -14.55 -19.27 13.17
C ARG A 337 -13.66 -19.14 11.94
N ARG A 338 -14.15 -18.52 10.86
CA ARG A 338 -13.33 -18.24 9.68
C ARG A 338 -12.44 -17.03 9.91
N MET A 339 -11.23 -17.06 9.35
CA MET A 339 -10.27 -15.96 9.44
C MET A 339 -9.97 -15.39 8.06
N SER A 340 -10.04 -14.07 7.92
CA SER A 340 -9.66 -13.33 6.73
C SER A 340 -8.32 -12.64 6.87
N VAL A 341 -7.62 -12.44 5.76
CA VAL A 341 -6.43 -11.60 5.66
C VAL A 341 -6.55 -10.73 4.41
N ASP A 342 -6.19 -9.45 4.54
CA ASP A 342 -6.15 -8.51 3.43
C ASP A 342 -4.74 -8.51 2.81
N LEU A 343 -4.66 -8.71 1.49
CA LEU A 343 -3.43 -8.91 0.73
C LEU A 343 -3.35 -7.85 -0.37
N ALA A 344 -2.58 -6.79 -0.12
CA ALA A 344 -2.54 -5.60 -0.98
C ALA A 344 -1.62 -5.72 -2.21
N ASP A 345 -0.76 -6.75 -2.26
CA ASP A 345 0.15 -6.95 -3.39
C ASP A 345 0.26 -8.42 -3.79
N ILE A 346 0.78 -8.68 -4.99
CA ILE A 346 0.88 -10.06 -5.49
C ILE A 346 1.88 -10.92 -4.68
N VAL A 347 2.80 -10.28 -3.96
CA VAL A 347 3.82 -10.97 -3.15
C VAL A 347 3.21 -11.58 -1.89
N SER A 348 2.41 -10.79 -1.18
CA SER A 348 1.61 -11.21 -0.04
C SER A 348 0.53 -12.20 -0.48
N PHE A 349 -0.11 -12.00 -1.64
CA PHE A 349 -1.05 -12.98 -2.17
C PHE A 349 -0.40 -14.35 -2.39
N TYR A 350 0.78 -14.41 -3.03
CA TYR A 350 1.54 -15.66 -3.14
C TYR A 350 1.92 -16.21 -1.75
N GLY A 351 2.58 -15.39 -0.92
CA GLY A 351 3.19 -15.82 0.32
C GLY A 351 2.23 -16.33 1.40
N TYR A 352 0.98 -15.84 1.40
CA TYR A 352 -0.04 -16.19 2.38
C TYR A 352 -1.12 -17.14 1.84
N SER A 353 -1.07 -17.49 0.55
CA SER A 353 -1.90 -18.56 -0.04
C SER A 353 -1.33 -19.94 0.27
N ILE A 354 -1.30 -20.30 1.55
CA ILE A 354 -0.73 -21.56 2.04
C ILE A 354 -1.74 -22.34 2.89
N PRO A 355 -1.63 -23.69 2.94
CA PRO A 355 -2.53 -24.52 3.72
C PRO A 355 -2.59 -24.12 5.20
N ASN A 356 -3.77 -24.27 5.81
CA ASN A 356 -3.97 -24.13 7.25
C ASN A 356 -3.53 -22.76 7.83
N LEU A 357 -3.75 -21.67 7.07
CA LEU A 357 -3.48 -20.29 7.49
C LEU A 357 -4.77 -19.46 7.66
N CYS A 358 -5.38 -19.01 6.56
CA CYS A 358 -6.61 -18.22 6.56
C CYS A 358 -7.65 -18.85 5.63
N ASP A 359 -8.94 -18.77 6.01
CA ASP A 359 -10.06 -19.33 5.24
C ASP A 359 -10.55 -18.39 4.14
N VAL A 360 -10.24 -17.10 4.27
CA VAL A 360 -10.73 -16.02 3.43
C VAL A 360 -9.53 -15.17 3.01
N LEU A 361 -9.27 -15.09 1.70
CA LEU A 361 -8.21 -14.28 1.12
C LEU A 361 -8.88 -13.07 0.44
N SER A 362 -8.69 -11.89 1.01
CA SER A 362 -9.18 -10.63 0.45
C SER A 362 -8.01 -9.98 -0.27
N VAL A 363 -8.10 -9.80 -1.58
CA VAL A 363 -6.97 -9.34 -2.40
C VAL A 363 -7.23 -7.99 -3.05
N GLY A 364 -6.19 -7.16 -3.12
CA GLY A 364 -6.27 -5.85 -3.76
C GLY A 364 -6.80 -5.91 -5.19
N GLU A 365 -7.38 -4.80 -5.63
CA GLU A 365 -8.03 -4.68 -6.94
C GLU A 365 -7.06 -5.02 -8.08
N GLY A 366 -7.47 -5.94 -8.94
CA GLY A 366 -6.66 -6.34 -10.10
C GLY A 366 -5.57 -7.38 -9.85
N LEU A 367 -5.42 -7.89 -8.62
CA LEU A 367 -4.44 -8.94 -8.30
C LEU A 367 -4.92 -10.36 -8.61
N VAL A 368 -6.21 -10.55 -8.90
CA VAL A 368 -6.78 -11.87 -9.17
C VAL A 368 -6.37 -12.34 -10.57
N THR A 369 -5.49 -13.33 -10.63
CA THR A 369 -5.10 -14.01 -11.87
C THR A 369 -5.74 -15.39 -12.00
N PRO A 370 -5.79 -15.99 -13.21
CA PRO A 370 -6.25 -17.37 -13.39
C PRO A 370 -5.54 -18.39 -12.49
N GLU A 371 -4.20 -18.33 -12.37
CA GLU A 371 -3.43 -19.24 -11.52
C GLU A 371 -3.75 -19.01 -10.04
N ALA A 372 -3.79 -17.75 -9.60
CA ALA A 372 -4.05 -17.42 -8.20
C ALA A 372 -5.46 -17.85 -7.75
N ALA A 373 -6.46 -17.63 -8.60
CA ALA A 373 -7.82 -18.11 -8.37
C ALA A 373 -7.89 -19.64 -8.34
N ALA A 374 -7.19 -20.33 -9.24
CA ALA A 374 -7.13 -21.78 -9.26
C ALA A 374 -6.48 -22.34 -7.99
N GLU A 375 -5.37 -21.76 -7.54
CA GLU A 375 -4.68 -22.19 -6.31
C GLU A 375 -5.52 -21.91 -5.07
N THR A 376 -6.19 -20.76 -4.99
CA THR A 376 -7.11 -20.43 -3.90
C THR A 376 -8.27 -21.43 -3.82
N LYS A 377 -8.85 -21.79 -4.98
CA LYS A 377 -9.89 -22.84 -5.07
C LYS A 377 -9.38 -24.21 -4.66
N ARG A 378 -8.13 -24.58 -5.01
CA ARG A 378 -7.52 -25.85 -4.58
C ARG A 378 -7.37 -25.90 -3.07
N LEU A 379 -6.93 -24.80 -2.45
CA LEU A 379 -6.83 -24.66 -0.99
C LEU A 379 -8.21 -24.73 -0.30
N GLY A 380 -9.31 -24.47 -1.02
CA GLY A 380 -10.65 -24.41 -0.43
C GLY A 380 -10.90 -23.13 0.37
N ALA A 381 -10.11 -22.08 0.12
CA ALA A 381 -10.33 -20.76 0.68
C ALA A 381 -11.31 -19.96 -0.19
N ASP A 382 -12.03 -19.03 0.44
CA ASP A 382 -12.83 -18.05 -0.28
C ASP A 382 -11.95 -16.90 -0.76
N LEU A 383 -12.14 -16.51 -2.03
CA LEU A 383 -11.44 -15.38 -2.63
C LEU A 383 -12.36 -14.17 -2.72
N LEU A 384 -11.94 -13.07 -2.12
CA LEU A 384 -12.61 -11.77 -2.15
C LEU A 384 -11.67 -10.75 -2.78
N THR A 385 -12.22 -9.65 -3.24
CA THR A 385 -11.41 -8.48 -3.61
C THR A 385 -11.76 -7.30 -2.74
N PHE A 386 -10.79 -6.42 -2.50
CA PHE A 386 -11.02 -5.12 -1.89
C PHE A 386 -10.35 -4.02 -2.72
N SER A 387 -10.82 -2.78 -2.56
CA SER A 387 -10.08 -1.61 -3.05
C SER A 387 -9.97 -0.51 -2.00
N PHE A 388 -8.77 0.06 -1.95
CA PHE A 388 -8.47 1.29 -1.21
C PHE A 388 -7.91 2.40 -2.12
N THR A 389 -7.79 2.15 -3.45
CA THR A 389 -7.23 3.13 -4.40
C THR A 389 -8.17 3.52 -5.54
N ILE A 390 -9.23 2.76 -5.84
CA ILE A 390 -10.11 3.02 -6.99
C ILE A 390 -10.71 4.43 -7.00
N TRP A 391 -10.99 4.98 -5.82
CA TRP A 391 -11.45 6.36 -5.63
C TRP A 391 -10.39 7.43 -5.93
N ARG A 392 -9.09 7.13 -5.73
CA ARG A 392 -7.96 8.07 -5.95
C ARG A 392 -7.84 8.45 -7.42
N GLU A 393 -8.43 7.63 -8.28
CA GLU A 393 -8.55 7.86 -9.71
C GLU A 393 -9.77 8.74 -10.07
N GLY A 394 -10.18 9.64 -9.16
CA GLY A 394 -11.18 10.68 -9.43
C GLY A 394 -12.64 10.25 -9.30
N HIS A 395 -12.93 9.15 -8.59
CA HIS A 395 -14.27 8.54 -8.49
C HIS A 395 -14.90 8.30 -9.87
N ASP A 396 -14.12 7.72 -10.79
CA ASP A 396 -14.57 7.40 -12.14
C ASP A 396 -15.75 6.40 -12.09
N PRO A 397 -16.96 6.81 -12.51
CA PRO A 397 -18.14 5.93 -12.53
C PRO A 397 -17.91 4.61 -13.28
N LEU A 398 -17.12 4.61 -14.36
CA LEU A 398 -16.84 3.41 -15.15
C LEU A 398 -16.04 2.38 -14.36
N LYS A 399 -15.02 2.84 -13.61
CA LYS A 399 -14.18 1.95 -12.80
C LYS A 399 -14.99 1.33 -11.68
N GLU A 400 -15.82 2.13 -10.99
CA GLU A 400 -16.67 1.66 -9.90
C GLU A 400 -17.70 0.62 -10.38
N ARG A 401 -18.43 0.92 -11.46
CA ARG A 401 -19.42 -0.01 -12.04
C ARG A 401 -18.76 -1.32 -12.48
N PHE A 402 -17.64 -1.23 -13.19
CA PHE A 402 -16.91 -2.41 -13.65
C PHE A 402 -16.36 -3.25 -12.49
N PHE A 403 -15.75 -2.61 -11.49
CA PHE A 403 -15.14 -3.30 -10.36
C PHE A 403 -16.19 -4.01 -9.50
N ALA A 404 -17.29 -3.35 -9.19
CA ALA A 404 -18.34 -3.97 -8.38
C ALA A 404 -19.07 -5.08 -9.14
N GLY A 405 -19.43 -4.86 -10.40
CA GLY A 405 -20.21 -5.80 -11.18
C GLY A 405 -19.38 -6.85 -11.91
N PHE A 406 -18.84 -6.45 -13.06
CA PHE A 406 -18.21 -7.37 -14.00
C PHE A 406 -16.98 -8.06 -13.42
N PHE A 407 -16.10 -7.36 -12.69
CA PHE A 407 -14.90 -7.96 -12.11
C PHE A 407 -15.25 -9.01 -11.04
N THR A 408 -16.23 -8.72 -10.17
CA THR A 408 -16.72 -9.68 -9.18
C THR A 408 -17.29 -10.93 -9.85
N TRP A 409 -18.11 -10.76 -10.90
CA TRP A 409 -18.71 -11.86 -11.64
C TRP A 409 -17.69 -12.69 -12.45
N THR A 410 -16.76 -12.03 -13.17
CA THR A 410 -15.81 -12.75 -14.05
C THR A 410 -14.86 -13.66 -13.29
N HIS A 411 -14.51 -13.27 -12.08
CA HIS A 411 -13.59 -14.01 -11.23
C HIS A 411 -14.29 -14.93 -10.22
N GLU A 412 -15.63 -15.01 -10.25
CA GLU A 412 -16.43 -15.85 -9.35
C GLU A 412 -16.10 -15.58 -7.87
N LEU A 413 -15.87 -14.30 -7.55
CA LEU A 413 -15.45 -13.87 -6.21
C LEU A 413 -16.57 -14.07 -5.20
N GLN A 414 -16.19 -14.28 -3.93
CA GLN A 414 -17.13 -14.46 -2.82
C GLN A 414 -17.45 -13.15 -2.09
N GLY A 415 -16.82 -12.06 -2.53
CA GLY A 415 -17.12 -10.71 -2.06
C GLY A 415 -16.26 -9.64 -2.70
N ASN A 416 -16.77 -8.41 -2.63
CA ASN A 416 -16.15 -7.18 -3.12
C ASN A 416 -16.27 -6.10 -2.03
N TRP A 417 -15.12 -5.59 -1.59
CA TRP A 417 -14.99 -4.76 -0.41
C TRP A 417 -14.40 -3.40 -0.76
N ILE A 418 -14.80 -2.37 -0.01
CA ILE A 418 -14.24 -1.03 -0.16
C ILE A 418 -13.85 -0.44 1.19
N TRP A 419 -12.64 0.12 1.24
CA TRP A 419 -12.10 0.86 2.37
C TRP A 419 -12.28 2.35 2.15
N ALA A 420 -13.17 3.09 2.80
CA ALA A 420 -14.26 2.87 3.76
C ALA A 420 -15.47 3.76 3.38
N TYR A 421 -16.63 3.68 4.04
CA TYR A 421 -17.79 4.53 3.69
C TYR A 421 -17.46 6.04 3.75
N HIS A 422 -16.80 6.46 4.85
CA HIS A 422 -16.31 7.82 5.06
C HIS A 422 -15.03 7.80 5.89
N HIS A 423 -14.03 8.58 5.46
CA HIS A 423 -12.74 8.81 6.09
C HIS A 423 -12.17 10.15 5.59
N ILE A 424 -11.23 10.75 6.32
CA ILE A 424 -10.64 12.05 5.96
C ILE A 424 -10.09 12.10 4.54
N HIS A 425 -9.57 10.97 4.06
CA HIS A 425 -9.03 10.82 2.71
C HIS A 425 -9.98 10.12 1.75
N HIS A 426 -11.09 9.53 2.19
CA HIS A 426 -11.87 8.61 1.34
C HIS A 426 -13.36 8.67 1.62
N ARG A 427 -14.21 8.82 0.59
CA ARG A 427 -15.65 9.10 0.78
C ARG A 427 -16.50 8.53 -0.34
N HIS A 428 -17.47 7.69 0.01
CA HIS A 428 -18.58 7.30 -0.90
C HIS A 428 -19.81 8.18 -0.73
N ALA A 429 -19.89 8.86 0.42
CA ALA A 429 -20.87 9.88 0.69
C ALA A 429 -20.23 11.10 1.35
N TRP A 430 -20.83 12.26 1.12
CA TRP A 430 -20.47 13.52 1.77
C TRP A 430 -21.64 14.03 2.63
N PHE A 431 -21.38 15.01 3.49
CA PHE A 431 -22.36 15.55 4.42
C PHE A 431 -22.42 17.09 4.32
N PRO A 432 -23.54 17.69 3.91
CA PRO A 432 -23.68 19.15 3.86
C PRO A 432 -23.45 19.80 5.23
N PRO A 433 -22.89 21.02 5.34
CA PRO A 433 -22.49 21.64 6.62
C PRO A 433 -23.55 21.57 7.73
N ASP A 434 -24.80 21.84 7.38
CA ASP A 434 -25.92 21.90 8.32
C ASP A 434 -26.78 20.62 8.32
N SER A 435 -26.24 19.50 7.82
CA SER A 435 -26.95 18.23 7.72
C SER A 435 -26.11 17.03 8.17
N GLN A 436 -26.80 16.02 8.68
CA GLN A 436 -26.25 14.67 8.95
C GLN A 436 -26.74 13.64 7.93
N GLU A 437 -27.45 14.08 6.91
CA GLU A 437 -27.92 13.21 5.83
C GLU A 437 -26.78 12.92 4.84
N PRO A 438 -26.50 11.63 4.55
CA PRO A 438 -25.50 11.28 3.55
C PRO A 438 -25.98 11.70 2.16
N MET A 439 -25.06 12.27 1.40
CA MET A 439 -25.25 12.66 0.01
C MET A 439 -24.29 11.84 -0.86
N PRO A 440 -24.75 11.20 -1.94
CA PRO A 440 -23.90 10.32 -2.74
C PRO A 440 -22.92 11.10 -3.60
N VAL A 441 -21.93 10.39 -4.13
CA VAL A 441 -21.11 10.83 -5.27
C VAL A 441 -21.44 9.99 -6.50
N THR A 442 -21.14 10.50 -7.70
CA THR A 442 -21.44 9.82 -8.97
C THR A 442 -20.85 8.40 -9.04
N GLY A 443 -19.62 8.20 -8.57
CA GLY A 443 -18.99 6.88 -8.48
C GLY A 443 -19.74 5.89 -7.58
N TRP A 444 -20.37 6.38 -6.50
CA TRP A 444 -21.16 5.54 -5.58
C TRP A 444 -22.47 5.08 -6.22
N GLU A 445 -23.15 5.97 -6.95
CA GLU A 445 -24.33 5.62 -7.76
C GLU A 445 -23.97 4.59 -8.85
N ALA A 446 -22.84 4.75 -9.53
CA ALA A 446 -22.37 3.80 -10.54
C ALA A 446 -21.95 2.45 -9.94
N ARG A 447 -21.45 2.44 -8.71
CA ARG A 447 -21.18 1.19 -7.98
C ARG A 447 -22.46 0.40 -7.73
N ARG A 448 -23.56 1.06 -7.34
CA ARG A 448 -24.89 0.42 -7.20
C ARG A 448 -25.29 -0.25 -8.50
N GLU A 449 -25.18 0.47 -9.62
CA GLU A 449 -25.43 -0.09 -10.96
C GLU A 449 -24.54 -1.30 -11.28
N GLY A 450 -23.28 -1.30 -10.83
CA GLY A 450 -22.39 -2.45 -11.00
C GLY A 450 -22.85 -3.67 -10.21
N ILE A 451 -23.32 -3.46 -8.96
CA ILE A 451 -23.90 -4.55 -8.17
C ILE A 451 -25.17 -5.08 -8.84
N ASP A 452 -25.97 -4.21 -9.45
CA ASP A 452 -27.12 -4.65 -10.23
C ASP A 452 -26.70 -5.43 -11.49
N ASP A 453 -25.65 -5.02 -12.21
CA ASP A 453 -25.08 -5.81 -13.32
C ASP A 453 -24.71 -7.23 -12.86
N TYR A 454 -24.08 -7.36 -11.70
CA TYR A 454 -23.81 -8.67 -11.08
C TYR A 454 -25.11 -9.45 -10.81
N ARG A 455 -26.15 -8.80 -10.27
CA ARG A 455 -27.45 -9.42 -9.97
C ARG A 455 -28.14 -9.94 -11.24
N TYR A 456 -28.09 -9.20 -12.35
CA TYR A 456 -28.60 -9.67 -13.65
C TYR A 456 -27.81 -10.89 -14.14
N LEU A 457 -26.47 -10.84 -14.10
CA LEU A 457 -25.64 -11.93 -14.60
C LEU A 457 -25.80 -13.22 -13.76
N GLN A 458 -25.83 -13.14 -12.42
CA GLN A 458 -26.07 -14.33 -11.59
C GLN A 458 -27.47 -14.91 -11.81
N MET A 459 -28.49 -14.06 -11.99
CA MET A 459 -29.87 -14.52 -12.17
C MET A 459 -30.02 -15.23 -13.51
N LEU A 460 -29.29 -14.76 -14.53
CA LEU A 460 -29.17 -15.47 -15.79
C LEU A 460 -28.46 -16.81 -15.64
N GLU A 461 -27.38 -16.90 -14.85
CA GLU A 461 -26.71 -18.19 -14.58
C GLU A 461 -27.65 -19.20 -13.93
N ASP A 462 -28.47 -18.77 -12.97
CA ASP A 462 -29.47 -19.64 -12.36
C ASP A 462 -30.56 -20.04 -13.35
N GLY A 463 -31.04 -19.10 -14.17
CA GLY A 463 -32.01 -19.37 -15.23
C GLY A 463 -31.50 -20.40 -16.24
N ILE A 464 -30.23 -20.31 -16.64
CA ILE A 464 -29.54 -21.30 -17.47
C ILE A 464 -29.48 -22.64 -16.73
N ALA A 465 -29.10 -22.63 -15.46
CA ALA A 465 -28.96 -23.84 -14.65
C ALA A 465 -30.29 -24.58 -14.43
N ALA A 466 -31.42 -23.87 -14.39
CA ALA A 466 -32.77 -24.42 -14.29
C ALA A 466 -33.30 -24.95 -15.63
N ASN A 467 -32.81 -24.43 -16.76
CA ASN A 467 -33.33 -24.70 -18.10
C ASN A 467 -32.28 -25.29 -19.07
N ARG A 468 -31.32 -26.07 -18.55
CA ARG A 468 -30.06 -26.47 -19.24
C ARG A 468 -30.25 -27.07 -20.64
N ASP A 469 -31.36 -27.77 -20.87
CA ASP A 469 -31.63 -28.48 -22.12
C ASP A 469 -32.36 -27.62 -23.17
N THR A 470 -32.68 -26.36 -22.86
CA THR A 470 -33.36 -25.45 -23.78
C THR A 470 -32.36 -24.77 -24.74
N PRO A 471 -32.73 -24.53 -26.02
CA PRO A 471 -31.86 -23.81 -26.96
C PRO A 471 -31.45 -22.42 -26.45
N VAL A 472 -32.35 -21.73 -25.75
CA VAL A 472 -32.09 -20.39 -25.17
C VAL A 472 -31.02 -20.48 -24.07
N ALA A 473 -31.07 -21.49 -23.20
CA ALA A 473 -30.06 -21.64 -22.14
C ALA A 473 -28.67 -21.94 -22.72
N VAL A 474 -28.60 -22.73 -23.80
CA VAL A 474 -27.33 -23.00 -24.50
C VAL A 474 -26.77 -21.73 -25.14
N GLU A 475 -27.61 -20.93 -25.80
CA GLU A 475 -27.21 -19.64 -26.38
C GLU A 475 -26.72 -18.66 -25.31
N ALA A 476 -27.48 -18.51 -24.23
CA ALA A 476 -27.13 -17.63 -23.12
C ALA A 476 -25.85 -18.07 -22.41
N ALA A 477 -25.63 -19.37 -22.21
CA ALA A 477 -24.40 -19.91 -21.63
C ALA A 477 -23.17 -19.64 -22.52
N ALA A 478 -23.32 -19.75 -23.84
CA ALA A 478 -22.27 -19.40 -24.79
C ALA A 478 -21.93 -17.90 -24.71
N TRP A 479 -22.95 -17.04 -24.67
CA TRP A 479 -22.78 -15.60 -24.51
C TRP A 479 -22.08 -15.22 -23.20
N LEU A 480 -22.49 -15.79 -22.07
CA LEU A 480 -21.82 -15.58 -20.78
C LEU A 480 -20.36 -16.06 -20.80
N THR A 481 -20.07 -17.19 -21.45
CA THR A 481 -18.71 -17.72 -21.57
C THR A 481 -17.82 -16.77 -22.36
N GLU A 482 -18.31 -16.24 -23.48
CA GLU A 482 -17.61 -15.24 -24.30
C GLU A 482 -17.37 -13.95 -23.51
N LEU A 483 -18.41 -13.43 -22.85
CA LEU A 483 -18.33 -12.22 -22.04
C LEU A 483 -17.31 -12.37 -20.90
N ARG A 484 -17.36 -13.49 -20.16
CA ARG A 484 -16.41 -13.78 -19.08
C ARG A 484 -14.98 -13.84 -19.64
N SER A 485 -14.76 -14.55 -20.74
CA SER A 485 -13.44 -14.66 -21.36
C SER A 485 -12.88 -13.30 -21.79
N ARG A 486 -13.72 -12.43 -22.35
CA ARG A 486 -13.34 -11.09 -22.80
C ARG A 486 -12.91 -10.18 -21.64
N LEU A 487 -13.59 -10.30 -20.51
CA LEU A 487 -13.40 -9.40 -19.35
C LEU A 487 -12.41 -9.93 -18.29
N ARG A 488 -12.09 -11.22 -18.31
CA ARG A 488 -11.27 -11.90 -17.27
C ARG A 488 -9.87 -11.34 -17.04
N LEU A 489 -9.25 -10.74 -18.05
CA LEU A 489 -7.89 -10.18 -17.95
C LEU A 489 -7.88 -8.66 -17.79
N VAL A 490 -9.06 -8.04 -17.65
CA VAL A 490 -9.18 -6.59 -17.53
C VAL A 490 -8.82 -6.17 -16.11
N GLN A 491 -7.90 -5.22 -16.03
CA GLN A 491 -7.50 -4.58 -14.78
C GLN A 491 -8.51 -3.47 -14.41
N PRO A 492 -9.20 -3.51 -13.26
CA PRO A 492 -10.23 -2.53 -12.90
C PRO A 492 -9.77 -1.08 -12.96
N LEU A 493 -8.55 -0.79 -12.49
CA LEU A 493 -7.98 0.56 -12.50
C LEU A 493 -7.61 1.08 -13.90
N LYS A 494 -7.61 0.20 -14.92
CA LYS A 494 -7.31 0.53 -16.32
C LYS A 494 -8.56 0.67 -17.18
N VAL A 495 -9.75 0.48 -16.60
CA VAL A 495 -11.02 0.75 -17.29
C VAL A 495 -11.10 2.24 -17.61
N ALA A 496 -11.53 2.55 -18.83
CA ALA A 496 -11.73 3.89 -19.35
C ALA A 496 -12.81 3.86 -20.44
N ALA A 497 -13.28 5.03 -20.87
CA ALA A 497 -14.26 5.10 -21.97
C ALA A 497 -13.75 4.37 -23.22
N GLY A 498 -14.53 3.40 -23.70
CA GLY A 498 -14.18 2.56 -24.85
C GLY A 498 -13.24 1.39 -24.56
N LYS A 499 -12.81 1.17 -23.31
CA LYS A 499 -11.87 0.11 -22.91
C LYS A 499 -12.18 -0.44 -21.51
N PRO A 500 -12.47 -1.74 -21.34
CA PRO A 500 -12.60 -2.77 -22.37
C PRO A 500 -13.91 -2.69 -23.17
N LEU A 501 -14.87 -1.90 -22.68
CA LEU A 501 -16.23 -1.79 -23.22
C LEU A 501 -16.49 -0.35 -23.68
N ALA A 502 -17.35 -0.19 -24.68
CA ALA A 502 -17.94 1.13 -24.95
C ALA A 502 -18.85 1.54 -23.79
N THR A 503 -19.06 2.85 -23.58
CA THR A 503 -19.86 3.33 -22.44
C THR A 503 -21.30 2.81 -22.47
N ASP A 504 -21.91 2.75 -23.65
CA ASP A 504 -23.26 2.20 -23.90
C ASP A 504 -23.31 0.67 -23.82
N GLU A 505 -22.18 -0.01 -23.94
CA GLU A 505 -22.11 -1.46 -23.88
C GLU A 505 -22.38 -2.01 -22.47
N PHE A 506 -22.11 -1.23 -21.41
CA PHE A 506 -22.47 -1.60 -20.03
C PHE A 506 -23.98 -1.87 -19.92
N ASP A 507 -24.80 -0.95 -20.41
CA ASP A 507 -26.25 -1.08 -20.41
C ASP A 507 -26.72 -2.13 -21.43
N ALA A 508 -26.07 -2.23 -22.58
CA ALA A 508 -26.39 -3.26 -23.58
C ALA A 508 -26.19 -4.69 -23.03
N ILE A 509 -25.16 -4.92 -22.22
CA ILE A 509 -24.94 -6.20 -21.53
C ILE A 509 -26.07 -6.48 -20.53
N ARG A 510 -26.47 -5.48 -19.73
CA ARG A 510 -27.58 -5.59 -18.79
C ARG A 510 -28.90 -5.92 -19.50
N GLU A 511 -29.20 -5.23 -20.60
CA GLU A 511 -30.38 -5.48 -21.42
C GLU A 511 -30.38 -6.89 -22.02
N GLN A 512 -29.23 -7.33 -22.57
CA GLN A 512 -29.09 -8.68 -23.11
C GLN A 512 -29.30 -9.75 -22.03
N ALA A 513 -28.79 -9.53 -20.82
CA ALA A 513 -29.01 -10.44 -19.69
C ALA A 513 -30.49 -10.49 -19.30
N ALA A 514 -31.15 -9.33 -19.19
CA ALA A 514 -32.57 -9.22 -18.89
C ALA A 514 -33.47 -9.90 -19.95
N ASP A 515 -33.10 -9.79 -21.23
CA ASP A 515 -33.79 -10.46 -22.33
C ASP A 515 -33.70 -11.99 -22.21
N TYR A 516 -32.53 -12.54 -21.88
CA TYR A 516 -32.39 -13.96 -21.64
C TYR A 516 -33.15 -14.41 -20.38
N ILE A 517 -33.09 -13.65 -19.28
CA ILE A 517 -33.86 -13.94 -18.06
C ILE A 517 -35.36 -14.03 -18.37
N THR A 518 -35.88 -13.09 -19.17
CA THR A 518 -37.30 -13.09 -19.57
C THR A 518 -37.66 -14.32 -20.40
N LYS A 519 -36.78 -14.73 -21.33
CA LYS A 519 -36.99 -15.91 -22.19
C LYS A 519 -36.87 -17.25 -21.44
N LEU A 520 -36.09 -17.29 -20.36
CA LEU A 520 -35.84 -18.47 -19.53
C LEU A 520 -36.84 -18.62 -18.38
N GLU A 521 -37.82 -17.72 -18.30
CA GLU A 521 -38.76 -17.55 -17.18
C GLU A 521 -38.03 -17.11 -15.89
N PRO A 522 -38.25 -15.87 -15.40
CA PRO A 522 -37.57 -15.36 -14.22
C PRO A 522 -37.79 -16.26 -12.99
N LEU A 523 -36.71 -16.69 -12.37
CA LEU A 523 -36.77 -17.45 -11.13
C LEU A 523 -37.19 -16.53 -9.99
N THR A 524 -38.20 -16.92 -9.21
CA THR A 524 -38.49 -16.26 -7.93
C THR A 524 -37.37 -16.54 -6.94
N ASN A 525 -37.08 -15.61 -6.03
CA ASN A 525 -36.14 -15.82 -4.92
C ASN A 525 -36.44 -17.12 -4.17
N THR A 526 -35.75 -18.20 -4.52
CA THR A 526 -35.72 -19.43 -3.73
C THR A 526 -34.91 -19.10 -2.48
N PRO A 527 -35.33 -19.50 -1.26
CA PRO A 527 -34.49 -19.36 -0.07
C PRO A 527 -33.21 -20.17 -0.31
N GLU A 528 -32.13 -19.50 -0.70
CA GLU A 528 -30.86 -20.18 -0.87
C GLU A 528 -30.43 -20.74 0.49
N GLN A 529 -30.03 -22.01 0.48
CA GLN A 529 -29.34 -22.59 1.62
C GLN A 529 -28.02 -21.84 1.78
N ARG A 530 -27.78 -21.33 3.00
CA ARG A 530 -26.49 -20.75 3.40
C ARG A 530 -25.35 -21.56 2.81
N ARG A 531 -24.50 -20.93 1.99
CA ARG A 531 -23.36 -21.61 1.36
C ARG A 531 -22.57 -22.33 2.46
N PRO A 532 -22.21 -23.62 2.28
CA PRO A 532 -21.38 -24.32 3.26
C PRO A 532 -20.10 -23.52 3.51
N LEU A 533 -19.76 -23.34 4.79
CA LEU A 533 -18.55 -22.63 5.18
C LEU A 533 -17.33 -23.33 4.60
N ALA A 534 -16.69 -22.72 3.60
CA ALA A 534 -15.45 -23.21 3.04
C ALA A 534 -14.32 -23.02 4.06
N ARG A 535 -13.55 -24.08 4.31
CA ARG A 535 -12.39 -24.08 5.20
C ARG A 535 -11.15 -24.33 4.38
N VAL A 536 -10.09 -23.58 4.68
CA VAL A 536 -8.78 -23.84 4.10
C VAL A 536 -8.34 -25.25 4.48
N LYS A 537 -7.92 -26.02 3.48
CA LYS A 537 -7.48 -27.40 3.67
C LYS A 537 -6.17 -27.42 4.43
N ASP A 538 -6.00 -28.45 5.25
CA ASP A 538 -4.71 -28.87 5.75
C ASP A 538 -4.07 -29.90 4.80
N GLU A 539 -3.63 -29.45 3.62
CA GLU A 539 -3.11 -30.35 2.58
C GLU A 539 -1.90 -31.17 3.06
N ALA A 540 -1.05 -30.61 3.92
CA ALA A 540 0.14 -31.31 4.41
C ALA A 540 -0.18 -32.47 5.38
N ALA A 541 -1.40 -32.55 5.92
CA ALA A 541 -1.75 -33.46 7.03
C ALA A 541 -1.30 -34.92 6.82
N THR A 542 -1.53 -35.48 5.62
CA THR A 542 -1.20 -36.90 5.33
C THR A 542 0.30 -37.18 5.29
N TYR A 543 1.16 -36.18 5.08
CA TYR A 543 2.60 -36.33 4.98
C TYR A 543 3.39 -35.57 6.06
N ARG A 544 2.73 -34.73 6.86
CA ARG A 544 3.34 -34.01 7.98
C ARG A 544 4.04 -34.97 8.93
N GLY A 545 5.26 -34.63 9.33
CA GLY A 545 6.08 -35.45 10.23
C GLY A 545 6.70 -36.70 9.59
N LYS A 546 6.42 -37.01 8.33
CA LYS A 546 7.11 -38.10 7.60
C LYS A 546 8.53 -37.69 7.21
N THR A 547 9.35 -38.65 6.79
CA THR A 547 10.71 -38.39 6.31
C THR A 547 10.70 -37.76 4.92
N VAL A 548 11.77 -37.04 4.56
CA VAL A 548 11.96 -36.51 3.20
C VAL A 548 11.82 -37.61 2.14
N ALA A 549 12.34 -38.81 2.40
CA ALA A 549 12.22 -39.96 1.49
C ALA A 549 10.77 -40.41 1.30
N ALA A 550 9.96 -40.43 2.36
CA ALA A 550 8.54 -40.76 2.27
C ALA A 550 7.76 -39.68 1.50
N CYS A 551 8.07 -38.40 1.71
CA CYS A 551 7.48 -37.31 0.93
C CYS A 551 7.89 -37.39 -0.54
N LEU A 552 9.15 -37.70 -0.85
CA LEU A 552 9.61 -37.91 -2.23
C LEU A 552 8.81 -39.00 -2.95
N LEU A 553 8.54 -40.13 -2.29
CA LEU A 553 7.65 -41.17 -2.82
C LEU A 553 6.20 -40.67 -2.98
N GLY A 554 5.73 -39.84 -2.06
CA GLY A 554 4.41 -39.19 -2.18
C GLY A 554 4.28 -38.33 -3.43
N THR A 555 5.36 -37.64 -3.84
CA THR A 555 5.36 -36.83 -5.06
C THR A 555 5.22 -37.64 -6.36
N THR A 556 5.32 -38.97 -6.33
CA THR A 556 5.18 -39.85 -7.51
C THR A 556 3.81 -40.54 -7.59
N ARG A 557 2.89 -40.21 -6.69
CA ARG A 557 1.55 -40.82 -6.63
C ARG A 557 0.68 -40.34 -7.78
N SER A 558 -0.22 -41.21 -8.25
CA SER A 558 -1.16 -40.89 -9.33
C SER A 558 -2.18 -39.84 -8.90
N ASP A 559 -2.56 -39.84 -7.63
CA ASP A 559 -3.46 -38.85 -7.06
C ASP A 559 -2.77 -37.50 -6.85
N THR A 560 -3.36 -36.45 -7.41
CA THR A 560 -2.89 -35.06 -7.28
C THR A 560 -2.93 -34.60 -5.82
N ALA A 561 -3.93 -35.00 -5.03
CA ALA A 561 -4.01 -34.59 -3.63
C ALA A 561 -2.84 -35.19 -2.80
N GLU A 562 -2.50 -36.46 -3.01
CA GLU A 562 -1.30 -37.06 -2.41
C GLU A 562 0.01 -36.39 -2.84
N ARG A 563 0.17 -36.05 -4.13
CA ARG A 563 1.38 -35.35 -4.60
C ARG A 563 1.52 -34.00 -3.91
N ARG A 564 0.46 -33.19 -3.89
CA ARG A 564 0.47 -31.87 -3.25
C ARG A 564 0.71 -31.96 -1.74
N ALA A 565 0.06 -32.90 -1.06
CA ALA A 565 0.25 -33.14 0.37
C ALA A 565 1.71 -33.40 0.72
N ALA A 566 2.40 -34.21 -0.09
CA ALA A 566 3.81 -34.49 0.08
C ALA A 566 4.70 -33.25 -0.15
N VAL A 567 4.36 -32.40 -1.13
CA VAL A 567 5.11 -31.16 -1.41
C VAL A 567 4.91 -30.12 -0.30
N TRP A 568 3.69 -29.93 0.20
CA TRP A 568 3.45 -29.03 1.34
C TRP A 568 4.13 -29.53 2.62
N ALA A 569 4.20 -30.84 2.84
CA ALA A 569 4.98 -31.39 3.94
C ALA A 569 6.49 -31.11 3.78
N LEU A 570 7.02 -31.12 2.55
CA LEU A 570 8.41 -30.69 2.29
C LEU A 570 8.62 -29.19 2.54
N TYR A 571 7.64 -28.35 2.20
CA TYR A 571 7.66 -26.92 2.56
C TYR A 571 7.76 -26.71 4.08
N GLU A 572 6.95 -27.42 4.87
CA GLU A 572 6.98 -27.32 6.34
C GLU A 572 8.33 -27.76 6.96
N MET A 573 9.11 -28.59 6.25
CA MET A 573 10.45 -29.02 6.69
C MET A 573 11.54 -27.97 6.49
N GLY A 574 11.32 -26.97 5.61
CA GLY A 574 12.30 -25.93 5.27
C GLY A 574 13.61 -26.51 4.71
N ASP A 575 14.76 -25.99 5.16
CA ASP A 575 16.10 -26.43 4.74
C ASP A 575 16.31 -27.97 4.80
N LYS A 576 15.64 -28.66 5.74
CA LYS A 576 15.75 -30.12 5.88
C LYS A 576 15.25 -30.87 4.64
N ALA A 577 14.37 -30.27 3.84
CA ALA A 577 13.86 -30.83 2.59
C ALA A 577 14.82 -30.71 1.40
N TRP A 578 16.02 -30.14 1.55
CA TRP A 578 16.97 -29.98 0.44
C TRP A 578 17.23 -31.24 -0.41
N PRO A 579 17.20 -32.50 0.09
CA PRO A 579 17.39 -33.67 -0.78
C PRO A 579 16.30 -33.79 -1.85
N ALA A 580 15.16 -33.13 -1.66
CA ALA A 580 14.05 -33.10 -2.60
C ALA A 580 14.16 -32.00 -3.67
N ALA A 581 15.14 -31.09 -3.60
CA ALA A 581 15.22 -29.91 -4.49
C ALA A 581 15.14 -30.27 -5.98
N LYS A 582 15.85 -31.31 -6.44
CA LYS A 582 15.79 -31.75 -7.84
C LYS A 582 14.41 -32.27 -8.23
N ARG A 583 13.72 -32.99 -7.35
CA ARG A 583 12.36 -33.48 -7.59
C ARG A 583 11.38 -32.31 -7.63
N LEU A 584 11.47 -31.38 -6.69
CA LEU A 584 10.64 -30.17 -6.66
C LEU A 584 10.80 -29.36 -7.96
N ALA A 585 12.02 -29.23 -8.49
CA ALA A 585 12.24 -28.57 -9.78
C ALA A 585 11.49 -29.25 -10.95
N THR A 586 11.37 -30.58 -10.95
CA THR A 586 10.58 -31.27 -12.00
C THR A 586 9.08 -31.00 -11.89
N LEU A 587 8.58 -30.78 -10.67
CA LEU A 587 7.17 -30.51 -10.37
C LEU A 587 6.73 -29.10 -10.77
N LEU A 588 7.68 -28.19 -11.05
CA LEU A 588 7.39 -26.85 -11.56
C LEU A 588 6.66 -26.87 -12.93
N ASN A 589 6.81 -27.96 -13.70
CA ASN A 589 6.14 -28.11 -14.98
C ASN A 589 4.67 -28.58 -14.86
N ASP A 590 4.27 -29.12 -13.70
CA ASP A 590 2.90 -29.59 -13.44
C ASP A 590 2.07 -28.44 -12.80
N PRO A 591 1.05 -27.90 -13.49
CA PRO A 591 0.19 -26.83 -12.96
C PRO A 591 -0.49 -27.18 -11.63
N ASP A 592 -0.64 -28.46 -11.28
CA ASP A 592 -1.24 -28.86 -10.01
C ASP A 592 -0.27 -28.82 -8.83
N THR A 593 1.04 -28.91 -9.08
CA THR A 593 2.07 -28.95 -8.02
C THR A 593 3.05 -27.80 -8.04
N ARG A 594 3.02 -26.96 -9.08
CA ARG A 594 3.98 -25.85 -9.27
C ARG A 594 4.02 -24.89 -8.09
N MET A 595 2.86 -24.38 -7.64
CA MET A 595 2.82 -23.40 -6.56
C MET A 595 3.33 -23.99 -5.23
N PRO A 596 2.89 -25.17 -4.77
CA PRO A 596 3.51 -25.83 -3.61
C PRO A 596 5.03 -26.08 -3.79
N ALA A 597 5.47 -26.42 -5.00
CA ALA A 597 6.89 -26.67 -5.27
C ALA A 597 7.73 -25.39 -5.21
N LEU A 598 7.22 -24.24 -5.67
CA LEU A 598 7.85 -22.93 -5.53
C LEU A 598 8.02 -22.56 -4.05
N HIS A 599 6.95 -22.70 -3.25
CA HIS A 599 7.03 -22.49 -1.80
C HIS A 599 8.05 -23.41 -1.13
N ALA A 600 8.08 -24.70 -1.50
CA ALA A 600 9.03 -25.64 -0.93
C ALA A 600 10.48 -25.30 -1.31
N LEU A 601 10.75 -24.86 -2.55
CA LEU A 601 12.08 -24.43 -2.98
C LEU A 601 12.52 -23.14 -2.27
N GLU A 602 11.61 -22.19 -2.10
CA GLU A 602 11.83 -20.98 -1.29
C GLU A 602 12.20 -21.33 0.16
N ALA A 603 11.44 -22.23 0.80
CA ALA A 603 11.66 -22.64 2.18
C ALA A 603 12.94 -23.48 2.39
N ILE A 604 13.39 -24.22 1.36
CA ILE A 604 14.71 -24.88 1.37
C ILE A 604 15.84 -23.82 1.34
N GLY A 605 15.62 -22.71 0.64
CA GLY A 605 16.56 -21.60 0.58
C GLY A 605 17.86 -21.94 -0.17
N PRO A 606 19.04 -21.47 0.30
CA PRO A 606 20.29 -21.53 -0.48
C PRO A 606 20.70 -22.91 -0.98
N ARG A 607 20.32 -24.00 -0.30
CA ARG A 607 20.68 -25.37 -0.72
C ARG A 607 19.94 -25.82 -1.99
N ALA A 608 18.90 -25.12 -2.41
CA ALA A 608 18.19 -25.38 -3.65
C ALA A 608 18.84 -24.75 -4.90
N TRP A 609 20.03 -24.15 -4.80
CA TRP A 609 20.68 -23.39 -5.89
C TRP A 609 20.77 -24.10 -7.24
N GLN A 610 20.86 -25.44 -7.27
CA GLN A 610 20.89 -26.22 -8.51
C GLN A 610 19.59 -26.11 -9.34
N THR A 611 18.52 -25.59 -8.75
CA THR A 611 17.20 -25.45 -9.37
C THR A 611 17.02 -24.09 -10.06
N VAL A 612 17.95 -23.14 -9.88
CA VAL A 612 17.87 -21.78 -10.42
C VAL A 612 17.56 -21.76 -11.94
N PRO A 613 18.21 -22.56 -12.81
CA PRO A 613 17.89 -22.54 -14.24
C PRO A 613 16.46 -22.98 -14.57
N VAL A 614 15.85 -23.82 -13.73
CA VAL A 614 14.47 -24.28 -13.93
C VAL A 614 13.48 -23.24 -13.41
N ILE A 615 13.77 -22.63 -12.26
CA ILE A 615 12.95 -21.55 -11.69
C ILE A 615 12.98 -20.33 -12.62
N ALA A 616 14.14 -19.97 -13.16
CA ALA A 616 14.30 -18.80 -14.04
C ALA A 616 13.41 -18.86 -15.29
N LYS A 617 13.09 -20.05 -15.81
CA LYS A 617 12.16 -20.20 -16.95
C LYS A 617 10.74 -19.75 -16.62
N LEU A 618 10.34 -19.81 -15.34
CA LEU A 618 9.01 -19.38 -14.92
C LEU A 618 8.88 -17.86 -14.86
N LEU A 619 9.98 -17.09 -14.99
CA LEU A 619 9.93 -15.63 -15.12
C LEU A 619 9.30 -15.17 -16.44
N GLU A 620 9.17 -16.06 -17.42
CA GLU A 620 8.49 -15.81 -18.69
C GLU A 620 7.04 -16.31 -18.70
N HIS A 621 6.55 -16.85 -17.58
CA HIS A 621 5.19 -17.38 -17.51
C HIS A 621 4.15 -16.27 -17.72
N PRO A 622 3.06 -16.48 -18.51
CA PRO A 622 2.09 -15.43 -18.80
C PRO A 622 1.36 -14.91 -17.54
N ASP A 623 1.16 -15.78 -16.55
CA ASP A 623 0.50 -15.42 -15.28
C ASP A 623 1.50 -14.82 -14.27
N PRO A 624 1.29 -13.57 -13.79
CA PRO A 624 2.21 -12.93 -12.86
C PRO A 624 2.27 -13.61 -11.49
N TYR A 625 1.26 -14.39 -11.09
CA TYR A 625 1.27 -15.13 -9.83
C TYR A 625 2.34 -16.25 -9.84
N VAL A 626 2.56 -16.87 -11.01
CA VAL A 626 3.66 -17.84 -11.19
C VAL A 626 5.01 -17.13 -11.19
N ARG A 627 5.10 -15.98 -11.87
CA ARG A 627 6.34 -15.19 -11.95
C ARG A 627 6.79 -14.72 -10.57
N ILE A 628 5.87 -14.19 -9.73
CA ILE A 628 6.25 -13.77 -8.38
C ILE A 628 6.69 -14.97 -7.52
N GLY A 629 6.03 -16.13 -7.64
CA GLY A 629 6.48 -17.33 -6.92
C GLY A 629 7.89 -17.77 -7.34
N ALA A 630 8.23 -17.64 -8.62
CA ALA A 630 9.59 -17.87 -9.11
C ALA A 630 10.59 -16.86 -8.54
N ILE A 631 10.23 -15.57 -8.48
CA ILE A 631 11.05 -14.52 -7.85
C ILE A 631 11.27 -14.79 -6.37
N MET A 632 10.24 -15.18 -5.62
CA MET A 632 10.36 -15.49 -4.20
C MET A 632 11.24 -16.73 -3.98
N ALA A 633 11.10 -17.78 -4.79
CA ALA A 633 11.98 -18.94 -4.73
C ALA A 633 13.45 -18.62 -5.06
N LEU A 634 13.71 -17.79 -6.08
CA LEU A 634 15.05 -17.28 -6.37
C LEU A 634 15.58 -16.46 -5.19
N GLY A 635 14.78 -15.54 -4.64
CA GLY A 635 15.11 -14.75 -3.46
C GLY A 635 15.46 -15.59 -2.24
N GLY A 636 14.71 -16.66 -1.96
CA GLY A 636 15.02 -17.63 -0.91
C GLY A 636 16.38 -18.31 -1.12
N ILE A 637 16.79 -18.56 -2.37
CA ILE A 637 18.09 -19.14 -2.71
C ILE A 637 19.23 -18.12 -2.57
N GLY A 638 19.08 -16.92 -3.16
CA GLY A 638 20.19 -15.97 -3.32
C GLY A 638 20.26 -14.87 -2.26
N CYS A 639 19.15 -14.51 -1.62
CA CYS A 639 19.11 -13.49 -0.58
C CYS A 639 18.04 -13.80 0.50
N PRO A 640 18.15 -14.92 1.23
CA PRO A 640 17.15 -15.30 2.24
C PRO A 640 17.03 -14.27 3.37
N VAL A 641 15.87 -14.27 4.04
CA VAL A 641 15.64 -13.47 5.24
C VAL A 641 16.32 -14.12 6.45
N GLU A 642 17.13 -13.36 7.20
CA GLU A 642 17.80 -13.89 8.39
C GLU A 642 16.80 -14.07 9.54
N LYS A 643 16.35 -15.31 9.78
CA LYS A 643 15.41 -15.73 10.84
C LYS A 643 14.10 -14.94 10.76
N TYR A 644 13.02 -15.53 10.25
CA TYR A 644 11.65 -14.96 10.12
C TYR A 644 11.14 -14.14 11.34
N LYS A 645 11.69 -12.95 11.51
CA LYS A 645 11.39 -11.95 12.51
C LYS A 645 10.94 -10.74 11.72
N ARG A 646 9.97 -10.02 12.27
CA ARG A 646 9.48 -8.77 11.67
C ARG A 646 10.66 -7.84 11.40
N ASN A 647 10.75 -7.31 10.19
CA ASN A 647 11.83 -6.43 9.70
C ASN A 647 13.24 -7.06 9.65
N ALA A 648 13.35 -8.39 9.59
CA ALA A 648 14.65 -9.05 9.43
C ALA A 648 15.26 -8.68 8.06
N PRO A 649 16.56 -8.33 8.00
CA PRO A 649 17.20 -8.02 6.74
C PRO A 649 17.32 -9.27 5.87
N HIS A 650 17.14 -9.10 4.56
CA HIS A 650 17.64 -10.06 3.58
C HIS A 650 19.17 -10.01 3.57
N ILE A 651 19.82 -11.17 3.43
CA ILE A 651 21.27 -11.28 3.40
C ILE A 651 21.69 -12.08 2.16
N PRO A 652 22.65 -11.60 1.35
CA PRO A 652 23.17 -12.37 0.22
C PRO A 652 23.72 -13.72 0.67
N SER A 653 23.28 -14.79 0.02
CA SER A 653 23.83 -16.14 0.24
C SER A 653 25.11 -16.35 -0.57
N ASN A 654 25.81 -17.45 -0.32
CA ASN A 654 26.95 -17.89 -1.15
C ASN A 654 26.56 -18.20 -2.61
N HIS A 655 25.26 -18.24 -2.93
CA HIS A 655 24.72 -18.46 -4.27
C HIS A 655 24.02 -17.21 -4.84
N ALA A 656 24.17 -16.03 -4.21
CA ALA A 656 23.53 -14.79 -4.66
C ALA A 656 23.81 -14.46 -6.13
N THR A 657 25.04 -14.68 -6.60
CA THR A 657 25.42 -14.43 -8.00
C THR A 657 24.64 -15.26 -9.01
N ALA A 658 24.18 -16.45 -8.64
CA ALA A 658 23.46 -17.35 -9.55
C ALA A 658 22.09 -16.80 -9.96
N ILE A 659 21.51 -15.89 -9.17
CA ILE A 659 20.17 -15.35 -9.43
C ILE A 659 20.19 -13.93 -9.99
N VAL A 660 21.35 -13.26 -10.06
CA VAL A 660 21.45 -11.86 -10.52
C VAL A 660 20.93 -11.71 -11.96
N GLU A 661 21.33 -12.59 -12.87
CA GLU A 661 20.89 -12.54 -14.27
C GLU A 661 19.38 -12.84 -14.41
N PRO A 662 18.83 -13.91 -13.80
CA PRO A 662 17.38 -14.11 -13.75
C PRO A 662 16.61 -12.89 -13.19
N LEU A 663 17.08 -12.30 -12.09
CA LEU A 663 16.45 -11.12 -11.51
C LEU A 663 16.58 -9.89 -12.43
N ALA A 664 17.69 -9.71 -13.12
CA ALA A 664 17.85 -8.62 -14.08
C ALA A 664 16.81 -8.67 -15.21
N ILE A 665 16.45 -9.86 -15.68
CA ILE A 665 15.37 -10.05 -16.67
C ILE A 665 14.03 -9.59 -16.09
N ALA A 666 13.72 -9.97 -14.85
CA ALA A 666 12.46 -9.63 -14.19
C ALA A 666 12.33 -8.16 -13.76
N LEU A 667 13.40 -7.35 -13.84
CA LEU A 667 13.28 -5.89 -13.69
C LEU A 667 12.38 -5.27 -14.77
N GLU A 668 12.26 -5.93 -15.92
CA GLU A 668 11.46 -5.48 -17.06
C GLU A 668 10.04 -6.09 -17.07
N ASP A 669 9.61 -6.69 -15.95
CA ASP A 669 8.25 -7.22 -15.83
C ASP A 669 7.20 -6.10 -15.95
N THR A 670 6.09 -6.44 -16.62
CA THR A 670 4.93 -5.56 -16.75
C THR A 670 4.16 -5.33 -15.44
N HIS A 671 4.36 -6.18 -14.43
CA HIS A 671 3.69 -6.09 -13.13
C HIS A 671 4.54 -5.30 -12.11
N PRO A 672 4.09 -4.12 -11.65
CA PRO A 672 4.92 -3.23 -10.81
C PRO A 672 5.44 -3.88 -9.52
N ASP A 673 4.63 -4.71 -8.85
CA ASP A 673 5.06 -5.38 -7.61
C ASP A 673 6.21 -6.35 -7.82
N ILE A 674 6.25 -7.03 -8.97
CA ILE A 674 7.35 -7.93 -9.32
C ILE A 674 8.62 -7.11 -9.46
N THR A 675 8.57 -6.04 -10.26
CA THR A 675 9.70 -5.15 -10.49
C THR A 675 10.22 -4.53 -9.18
N ARG A 676 9.33 -4.08 -8.30
CA ARG A 676 9.68 -3.54 -6.98
C ARG A 676 10.41 -4.59 -6.14
N ARG A 677 9.85 -5.80 -6.04
CA ARG A 677 10.45 -6.89 -5.25
C ARG A 677 11.82 -7.31 -5.80
N VAL A 678 11.96 -7.37 -7.12
CA VAL A 678 13.23 -7.65 -7.80
C VAL A 678 14.28 -6.58 -7.47
N ALA A 679 13.89 -5.30 -7.54
CA ALA A 679 14.76 -4.18 -7.21
C ALA A 679 15.22 -4.23 -5.75
N GLU A 680 14.32 -4.54 -4.81
CA GLU A 680 14.67 -4.74 -3.39
C GLU A 680 15.70 -5.86 -3.20
N MET A 681 15.50 -7.02 -3.87
CA MET A 681 16.42 -8.17 -3.80
C MET A 681 17.80 -7.84 -4.39
N LEU A 682 17.87 -7.20 -5.56
CA LEU A 682 19.14 -6.77 -6.15
C LEU A 682 19.84 -5.73 -5.28
N GLY A 683 19.10 -4.83 -4.62
CA GLY A 683 19.65 -3.84 -3.70
C GLY A 683 20.32 -4.47 -2.47
N VAL A 684 19.83 -5.63 -2.01
CA VAL A 684 20.46 -6.41 -0.93
C VAL A 684 21.80 -6.99 -1.37
N MET A 685 21.94 -7.36 -2.65
CA MET A 685 23.15 -7.97 -3.21
C MET A 685 24.32 -7.00 -3.36
N GLY A 686 24.07 -5.70 -3.26
CA GLY A 686 25.11 -4.66 -3.33
C GLY A 686 25.94 -4.78 -4.62
N PRO A 687 27.29 -4.82 -4.53
CA PRO A 687 28.15 -4.88 -5.72
C PRO A 687 27.86 -6.06 -6.66
N LEU A 688 27.30 -7.17 -6.15
CA LEU A 688 26.98 -8.34 -6.97
C LEU A 688 25.88 -8.05 -8.01
N ALA A 689 25.05 -7.03 -7.79
CA ALA A 689 23.98 -6.62 -8.71
C ALA A 689 24.46 -5.80 -9.91
N LYS A 690 25.77 -5.49 -10.02
CA LYS A 690 26.33 -4.73 -11.14
C LYS A 690 25.94 -5.27 -12.54
N PRO A 691 25.86 -6.60 -12.79
CA PRO A 691 25.39 -7.13 -14.06
C PRO A 691 23.95 -6.74 -14.44
N ALA A 692 23.11 -6.33 -13.48
CA ALA A 692 21.74 -5.91 -13.74
C ALA A 692 21.60 -4.47 -14.24
N MET A 693 22.67 -3.67 -14.21
CA MET A 693 22.62 -2.24 -14.55
C MET A 693 22.10 -1.94 -15.97
N PRO A 694 22.40 -2.73 -17.02
CA PRO A 694 21.78 -2.53 -18.33
C PRO A 694 20.25 -2.66 -18.31
N ALA A 695 19.69 -3.59 -17.51
CA ALA A 695 18.24 -3.75 -17.36
C ALA A 695 17.64 -2.59 -16.56
N VAL A 696 18.34 -2.13 -15.50
CA VAL A 696 17.95 -0.92 -14.75
C VAL A 696 17.86 0.30 -15.67
N ALA A 697 18.84 0.50 -16.56
CA ALA A 697 18.82 1.60 -17.52
C ALA A 697 17.59 1.54 -18.44
N ARG A 698 17.25 0.36 -18.99
CA ARG A 698 16.06 0.17 -19.84
C ARG A 698 14.75 0.39 -19.06
N ALA A 699 14.68 -0.09 -17.82
CA ALA A 699 13.51 0.07 -16.97
C ALA A 699 13.25 1.53 -16.57
N LEU A 700 14.26 2.41 -16.56
CA LEU A 700 14.09 3.85 -16.33
C LEU A 700 13.38 4.55 -17.50
N ASP A 701 13.62 4.11 -18.75
CA ASP A 701 13.12 4.74 -19.98
C ASP A 701 11.63 4.48 -20.22
N ASN A 702 11.17 3.24 -20.07
CA ASN A 702 9.90 2.78 -20.65
C ASN A 702 8.87 2.27 -19.64
N SER A 703 8.87 2.78 -18.40
CA SER A 703 8.06 2.20 -17.33
C SER A 703 7.14 3.19 -16.61
N ALA A 704 6.11 2.65 -15.95
CA ALA A 704 5.20 3.39 -15.09
C ALA A 704 5.96 4.13 -13.96
N PRO A 705 5.40 5.22 -13.39
CA PRO A 705 6.06 5.98 -12.32
C PRO A 705 6.55 5.15 -11.13
N SER A 706 5.77 4.13 -10.71
CA SER A 706 6.12 3.23 -9.61
C SER A 706 7.36 2.38 -9.92
N VAL A 707 7.51 1.90 -11.16
CA VAL A 707 8.69 1.15 -11.59
C VAL A 707 9.93 2.04 -11.64
N ARG A 708 9.79 3.27 -12.17
CA ARG A 708 10.89 4.25 -12.18
C ARG A 708 11.36 4.56 -10.75
N GLN A 709 10.43 4.74 -9.82
CA GLN A 709 10.74 4.95 -8.41
C GLN A 709 11.51 3.76 -7.80
N ALA A 710 11.10 2.52 -8.10
CA ALA A 710 11.81 1.33 -7.65
C ALA A 710 13.25 1.26 -8.21
N MET A 711 13.47 1.62 -9.48
CA MET A 711 14.81 1.66 -10.08
C MET A 711 15.69 2.72 -9.42
N LEU A 712 15.16 3.93 -9.19
CA LEU A 712 15.90 5.00 -8.51
C LEU A 712 16.24 4.64 -7.07
N ALA A 713 15.33 3.94 -6.37
CA ALA A 713 15.59 3.41 -5.02
C ALA A 713 16.69 2.34 -5.03
N LEU A 714 16.69 1.44 -6.01
CA LEU A 714 17.76 0.45 -6.22
C LEU A 714 19.11 1.15 -6.46
N ILE A 715 19.17 2.12 -7.37
CA ILE A 715 20.39 2.88 -7.67
C ILE A 715 20.93 3.57 -6.42
N LYS A 716 20.06 4.27 -5.69
CA LYS A 716 20.43 4.94 -4.44
C LYS A 716 21.01 3.95 -3.43
N ARG A 717 20.45 2.75 -3.33
CA ARG A 717 20.92 1.69 -2.43
C ARG A 717 22.26 1.09 -2.87
N LEU A 718 22.52 0.97 -4.17
CA LEU A 718 23.78 0.46 -4.71
C LEU A 718 24.92 1.49 -4.66
N GLY A 719 24.60 2.78 -4.66
CA GLY A 719 25.58 3.87 -4.59
C GLY A 719 26.56 3.83 -5.76
N GLU A 720 27.87 3.90 -5.48
CA GLU A 720 28.95 3.88 -6.48
C GLU A 720 28.90 2.65 -7.42
N HIS A 721 28.31 1.53 -6.99
CA HIS A 721 28.20 0.34 -7.81
C HIS A 721 27.20 0.49 -8.97
N ALA A 722 26.35 1.52 -8.92
CA ALA A 722 25.45 1.91 -10.01
C ALA A 722 26.09 2.88 -11.02
N ALA A 723 27.41 3.11 -10.97
CA ALA A 723 28.13 3.92 -11.96
C ALA A 723 27.75 3.66 -13.44
N PRO A 724 27.48 2.41 -13.91
CA PRO A 724 27.10 2.17 -15.30
C PRO A 724 25.80 2.87 -15.76
N VAL A 725 24.93 3.31 -14.86
CA VAL A 725 23.70 4.04 -15.21
C VAL A 725 23.83 5.57 -15.09
N ALA A 726 25.01 6.09 -14.75
CA ALA A 726 25.23 7.52 -14.53
C ALA A 726 24.85 8.38 -15.73
N ALA A 727 25.29 8.00 -16.95
CA ALA A 727 24.96 8.73 -18.18
C ALA A 727 23.44 8.82 -18.42
N LYS A 728 22.72 7.71 -18.19
CA LYS A 728 21.25 7.67 -18.33
C LYS A 728 20.55 8.60 -17.33
N LEU A 729 21.04 8.68 -16.09
CA LEU A 729 20.49 9.60 -15.08
C LEU A 729 20.81 11.05 -15.41
N SER A 730 21.97 11.35 -15.99
CA SER A 730 22.31 12.69 -16.47
C SER A 730 21.32 13.15 -17.56
N GLU A 731 20.99 12.26 -18.51
CA GLU A 731 19.95 12.52 -19.53
C GLU A 731 18.58 12.81 -18.89
N LEU A 732 18.14 11.92 -18.00
CA LEU A 732 16.83 12.06 -17.34
C LEU A 732 16.72 13.31 -16.47
N HIS A 733 17.82 13.71 -15.81
CA HIS A 733 17.89 14.96 -15.06
C HIS A 733 17.82 16.18 -15.99
N ALA A 734 18.50 16.16 -17.14
CA ALA A 734 18.42 17.25 -18.11
C ALA A 734 16.98 17.45 -18.64
N GLU A 735 16.24 16.36 -18.84
CA GLU A 735 14.83 16.40 -19.24
C GLU A 735 13.89 16.81 -18.09
N ASN A 736 14.22 16.45 -16.85
CA ASN A 736 13.39 16.65 -15.67
C ASN A 736 14.22 17.19 -14.49
N PRO A 737 14.69 18.45 -14.58
CA PRO A 737 15.71 18.96 -13.66
C PRO A 737 15.22 19.15 -12.22
N ASP A 738 13.91 19.15 -11.98
CA ASP A 738 13.28 19.30 -10.67
C ASP A 738 13.08 17.99 -9.89
N LYS A 739 13.33 16.82 -10.50
CA LYS A 739 13.07 15.52 -9.91
C LYS A 739 14.12 15.12 -8.88
N MET A 740 13.74 15.28 -7.62
CA MET A 740 14.54 14.98 -6.42
C MET A 740 15.09 13.54 -6.39
N GLU A 741 14.33 12.56 -6.87
CA GLU A 741 14.73 11.15 -6.87
C GLU A 741 15.92 10.89 -7.81
N ILE A 742 15.98 11.60 -8.95
CA ILE A 742 17.07 11.50 -9.92
C ILE A 742 18.33 12.16 -9.35
N ILE A 743 18.19 13.35 -8.77
CA ILE A 743 19.28 14.08 -8.13
C ILE A 743 19.91 13.25 -7.01
N ASN A 744 19.08 12.62 -6.18
CA ASN A 744 19.55 11.77 -5.09
C ASN A 744 20.22 10.47 -5.59
N ALA A 745 19.78 9.91 -6.71
CA ALA A 745 20.44 8.76 -7.34
C ALA A 745 21.82 9.15 -7.90
N LEU A 746 21.95 10.31 -8.55
CA LEU A 746 23.23 10.86 -9.02
C LEU A 746 24.20 11.12 -7.84
N ALA A 747 23.70 11.70 -6.75
CA ALA A 747 24.48 11.92 -5.54
C ALA A 747 25.01 10.60 -4.92
N ALA A 748 24.22 9.53 -4.95
CA ALA A 748 24.60 8.22 -4.42
C ALA A 748 25.68 7.54 -5.27
N ILE A 749 25.66 7.74 -6.60
CA ILE A 749 26.72 7.26 -7.51
C ILE A 749 28.04 8.00 -7.26
N GLY A 750 27.98 9.30 -6.95
CA GLY A 750 29.16 10.11 -6.65
C GLY A 750 30.00 10.41 -7.90
N PRO A 751 31.35 10.33 -7.84
CA PRO A 751 32.23 10.85 -8.90
C PRO A 751 31.97 10.33 -10.32
N ALA A 752 31.43 9.12 -10.47
CA ALA A 752 31.09 8.58 -11.79
C ALA A 752 29.96 9.33 -12.49
N ALA A 753 29.21 10.19 -11.79
CA ALA A 753 28.15 11.05 -12.35
C ALA A 753 28.64 12.45 -12.78
N THR A 754 29.92 12.59 -13.12
CA THR A 754 30.54 13.87 -13.54
C THR A 754 29.78 14.54 -14.70
N ASP A 755 29.22 13.76 -15.63
CA ASP A 755 28.47 14.29 -16.79
C ASP A 755 27.19 15.04 -16.40
N ALA A 756 26.67 14.84 -15.17
CA ALA A 756 25.49 15.53 -14.67
C ALA A 756 25.78 16.95 -14.16
N LEU A 757 27.06 17.30 -13.92
CA LEU A 757 27.43 18.57 -13.29
C LEU A 757 26.91 19.83 -14.01
N PRO A 758 26.94 19.93 -15.35
CA PRO A 758 26.41 21.11 -16.04
C PRO A 758 24.92 21.33 -15.76
N ALA A 759 24.11 20.29 -15.88
CA ALA A 759 22.66 20.36 -15.66
C ALA A 759 22.32 20.60 -14.17
N LEU A 760 23.02 19.94 -13.25
CA LEU A 760 22.86 20.14 -11.81
C LEU A 760 23.17 21.59 -11.39
N ARG A 761 24.26 22.17 -11.92
CA ARG A 761 24.66 23.56 -11.64
C ARG A 761 23.66 24.55 -12.22
N GLU A 762 23.20 24.33 -13.45
CA GLU A 762 22.18 25.17 -14.09
C GLU A 762 20.88 25.18 -13.28
N TYR A 763 20.41 24.00 -12.85
CA TYR A 763 19.18 23.90 -12.05
C TYR A 763 19.36 24.52 -10.66
N ALA A 764 20.46 24.22 -9.96
CA ALA A 764 20.74 24.74 -8.62
C ALA A 764 20.81 26.28 -8.57
N ALA A 765 21.17 26.93 -9.68
CA ALA A 765 21.29 28.39 -9.80
C ALA A 765 19.97 29.13 -10.14
N ARG A 766 18.84 28.44 -10.29
CA ARG A 766 17.55 29.08 -10.64
C ARG A 766 17.01 29.99 -9.53
N THR A 767 16.31 31.05 -9.94
CA THR A 767 15.71 32.04 -9.03
C THR A 767 14.46 31.44 -8.37
N ASN A 768 14.49 31.26 -7.05
CA ASN A 768 13.49 30.61 -6.16
C ASN A 768 13.87 29.18 -5.72
N PRO A 769 14.83 29.05 -4.78
CA PRO A 769 15.29 27.76 -4.30
C PRO A 769 14.20 27.02 -3.51
N ASN A 770 14.07 25.73 -3.80
CA ASN A 770 13.22 24.77 -3.10
C ASN A 770 14.08 23.57 -2.65
N ILE A 771 13.43 22.55 -2.07
CA ILE A 771 14.08 21.31 -1.60
C ILE A 771 14.98 20.66 -2.68
N SER A 772 14.56 20.62 -3.95
CA SER A 772 15.36 20.01 -5.03
C SER A 772 16.64 20.80 -5.36
N HIS A 773 16.66 22.12 -5.15
CA HIS A 773 17.88 22.92 -5.34
C HIS A 773 18.94 22.55 -4.29
N THR A 774 18.51 22.41 -3.04
CA THR A 774 19.34 21.91 -1.93
C THR A 774 19.94 20.54 -2.24
N ASP A 775 19.12 19.61 -2.72
CA ASP A 775 19.60 18.28 -3.11
C ASP A 775 20.58 18.34 -4.28
N SER A 776 20.43 19.30 -5.20
CA SER A 776 21.35 19.49 -6.32
C SER A 776 22.73 19.97 -5.86
N TYR A 777 22.81 20.90 -4.91
CA TYR A 777 24.09 21.28 -4.30
C TYR A 777 24.75 20.11 -3.57
N CYS A 778 23.97 19.29 -2.84
CA CYS A 778 24.48 18.08 -2.23
C CYS A 778 25.00 17.08 -3.27
N ALA A 779 24.30 16.91 -4.39
CA ALA A 779 24.71 16.02 -5.47
C ALA A 779 26.01 16.50 -6.12
N ILE A 780 26.13 17.80 -6.41
CA ILE A 780 27.36 18.42 -6.93
C ILE A 780 28.53 18.09 -6.01
N PHE A 781 28.40 18.37 -4.70
CA PHE A 781 29.43 18.03 -3.71
C PHE A 781 29.74 16.53 -3.65
N CYS A 782 28.71 15.67 -3.77
CA CYS A 782 28.90 14.22 -3.81
C CYS A 782 29.72 13.76 -5.03
N ILE A 783 29.60 14.45 -6.16
CA ILE A 783 30.29 14.15 -7.41
C ILE A 783 31.72 14.72 -7.42
N THR A 784 31.90 15.97 -7.01
CA THR A 784 33.19 16.68 -7.07
C THR A 784 34.10 16.36 -5.88
N GLY A 785 33.50 16.20 -4.69
CA GLY A 785 34.23 16.18 -3.42
C GLY A 785 34.84 17.52 -3.02
N ASP A 786 34.50 18.61 -3.72
CA ASP A 786 35.05 19.95 -3.48
C ASP A 786 34.29 20.67 -2.36
N ALA A 787 35.00 21.09 -1.32
CA ALA A 787 34.41 21.80 -0.21
C ALA A 787 33.77 23.14 -0.61
N GLU A 788 34.23 23.76 -1.71
CA GLU A 788 33.65 25.00 -2.24
C GLU A 788 32.18 24.82 -2.66
N ASP A 789 31.79 23.62 -3.11
CA ASP A 789 30.41 23.31 -3.53
C ASP A 789 29.41 23.31 -2.35
N LEU A 790 29.88 23.36 -1.09
CA LEU A 790 29.04 23.49 0.10
C LEU A 790 28.68 24.96 0.44
N GLN A 791 29.43 25.94 -0.07
CA GLN A 791 29.22 27.36 0.22
C GLN A 791 27.87 27.92 -0.27
N PRO A 792 27.35 27.51 -1.44
CA PRO A 792 26.00 27.88 -1.86
C PRO A 792 24.92 27.43 -0.87
N MET A 793 25.11 26.30 -0.18
CA MET A 793 24.15 25.82 0.84
C MET A 793 24.13 26.73 2.08
N ILE A 794 25.30 27.21 2.53
CA ILE A 794 25.40 28.23 3.60
C ILE A 794 24.70 29.53 3.19
N THR A 795 24.88 29.94 1.93
CA THR A 795 24.24 31.13 1.37
C THR A 795 22.71 30.99 1.36
N LEU A 796 22.19 29.81 1.00
CA LEU A 796 20.76 29.52 1.03
C LEU A 796 20.18 29.53 2.46
N LEU A 797 20.90 29.01 3.46
CA LEU A 797 20.48 29.08 4.86
C LEU A 797 20.31 30.53 5.34
N LYS A 798 21.26 31.40 4.98
CA LYS A 798 21.26 32.83 5.31
C LYS A 798 20.22 33.66 4.55
N ASN A 799 19.62 33.13 3.48
CA ASN A 799 18.73 33.90 2.63
C ASN A 799 17.32 34.03 3.29
N PRO A 800 16.83 35.26 3.54
CA PRO A 800 15.53 35.47 4.19
C PRO A 800 14.33 35.07 3.33
N ASN A 801 14.51 34.93 2.01
CA ASN A 801 13.45 34.57 1.07
C ASN A 801 13.27 33.06 0.90
N VAL A 802 14.01 32.23 1.64
CA VAL A 802 13.90 30.76 1.60
C VAL A 802 13.00 30.29 2.74
N GLY A 803 12.00 29.48 2.42
CA GLY A 803 11.04 28.95 3.41
C GLY A 803 11.67 27.99 4.43
N ALA A 804 11.06 27.90 5.62
CA ALA A 804 11.54 27.08 6.73
C ALA A 804 11.73 25.59 6.36
N ASP A 805 10.79 25.00 5.60
CA ASP A 805 10.88 23.60 5.17
C ASP A 805 12.13 23.32 4.33
N THR A 806 12.47 24.21 3.41
CA THR A 806 13.68 24.10 2.56
C THR A 806 14.95 24.22 3.41
N LYS A 807 14.96 25.12 4.41
CA LYS A 807 16.09 25.28 5.32
C LYS A 807 16.27 24.08 6.24
N ASN A 808 15.18 23.54 6.79
CA ASN A 808 15.19 22.32 7.59
C ASN A 808 15.69 21.11 6.79
N HIS A 809 15.22 20.96 5.54
CA HIS A 809 15.73 19.93 4.64
C HIS A 809 17.22 20.12 4.36
N LEU A 810 17.69 21.35 4.13
CA LEU A 810 19.11 21.66 3.90
C LEU A 810 19.98 21.27 5.08
N VAL A 811 19.57 21.62 6.31
CA VAL A 811 20.26 21.18 7.53
C VAL A 811 20.31 19.66 7.58
N LYS A 812 19.17 18.98 7.39
CA LYS A 812 19.12 17.52 7.36
C LYS A 812 20.08 16.92 6.32
N ARG A 813 20.20 17.52 5.14
CA ARG A 813 21.11 17.04 4.09
C ARG A 813 22.58 17.24 4.45
N LEU A 814 22.93 18.38 5.07
CA LEU A 814 24.27 18.60 5.62
C LEU A 814 24.58 17.60 6.75
N GLU A 815 23.59 17.28 7.58
CA GLU A 815 23.72 16.23 8.59
C GLU A 815 23.94 14.85 7.96
N GLU A 816 23.19 14.50 6.91
CA GLU A 816 23.35 13.24 6.17
C GLU A 816 24.74 13.13 5.49
N LEU A 817 25.35 14.24 5.08
CA LEU A 817 26.71 14.29 4.52
C LEU A 817 27.80 14.00 5.56
N GLY A 818 27.48 14.11 6.85
CA GLY A 818 28.36 13.66 7.92
C GLY A 818 29.68 14.43 8.00
N ILE A 819 30.78 13.71 8.27
CA ILE A 819 32.16 14.25 8.35
C ILE A 819 32.58 15.03 7.09
N ARG A 820 31.90 14.81 5.96
CA ARG A 820 32.17 15.51 4.72
C ARG A 820 31.80 17.00 4.78
N THR A 821 31.01 17.43 5.78
CA THR A 821 30.69 18.84 6.04
C THR A 821 31.68 19.54 6.97
N ALA A 822 32.71 18.85 7.46
CA ALA A 822 33.75 19.43 8.31
C ALA A 822 34.32 20.78 7.81
N PRO A 823 34.51 21.01 6.48
CA PRO A 823 35.00 22.29 5.97
C PRO A 823 34.12 23.50 6.28
N ILE A 824 32.82 23.31 6.53
CA ILE A 824 31.85 24.40 6.82
C ILE A 824 31.27 24.30 8.25
N ALA A 825 31.81 23.40 9.08
CA ALA A 825 31.25 23.11 10.40
C ALA A 825 31.30 24.31 11.37
N ASP A 826 32.29 25.20 11.24
CA ASP A 826 32.38 26.42 12.06
C ASP A 826 31.32 27.45 11.65
N GLU A 827 31.10 27.61 10.34
CA GLU A 827 30.08 28.53 9.81
C GLU A 827 28.66 28.08 10.13
N LEU A 828 28.39 26.77 10.06
CA LEU A 828 27.10 26.20 10.47
C LEU A 828 26.84 26.40 11.96
N ARG A 829 27.88 26.26 12.80
CA ARG A 829 27.77 26.46 14.25
C ARG A 829 27.41 27.90 14.61
N GLU A 830 28.04 28.88 13.97
CA GLU A 830 27.69 30.29 14.19
C GLU A 830 26.24 30.57 13.77
N LEU A 831 25.76 30.02 12.66
CA LEU A 831 24.36 30.16 12.24
C LEU A 831 23.34 29.55 13.23
N THR A 832 23.71 28.48 13.92
CA THR A 832 22.86 27.84 14.93
C THR A 832 22.89 28.52 16.31
N LYS A 833 23.94 29.30 16.63
CA LYS A 833 24.09 30.00 17.92
C LYS A 833 23.15 31.20 18.07
N ASP A 834 22.83 31.87 16.97
CA ASP A 834 22.00 33.08 16.98
C ASP A 834 20.49 32.79 17.12
N GLY A 835 20.10 31.52 17.32
CA GLY A 835 18.70 31.12 17.51
C GLY A 835 17.85 31.19 16.25
N GLU A 836 18.46 31.41 15.07
CA GLU A 836 17.72 31.53 13.81
C GLU A 836 17.13 30.21 13.30
N PHE A 837 17.64 29.06 13.77
CA PHE A 837 17.19 27.72 13.39
C PHE A 837 17.23 26.76 14.59
N VAL A 838 16.14 26.72 15.38
CA VAL A 838 15.98 25.70 16.42
C VAL A 838 14.62 25.02 16.24
N ASP A 839 14.64 23.72 15.98
CA ASP A 839 13.53 22.82 16.30
C ASP A 839 13.59 22.61 17.82
N GLU A 840 12.57 23.10 18.56
CA GLU A 840 12.55 23.17 20.04
C GLU A 840 12.70 21.81 20.76
N GLN A 841 12.91 20.70 20.03
CA GLN A 841 13.01 19.34 20.59
C GLN A 841 14.31 18.57 20.30
N LYS A 842 15.33 19.14 19.67
CA LYS A 842 16.62 18.44 19.51
C LYS A 842 17.83 19.34 19.81
N GLU A 843 18.60 18.97 20.83
CA GLU A 843 19.98 19.45 20.96
C GLU A 843 20.74 19.10 19.67
N SER A 844 21.32 20.11 19.03
CA SER A 844 22.04 19.97 17.76
C SER A 844 23.17 18.93 17.90
N GLY A 845 23.28 17.98 16.96
CA GLY A 845 24.32 16.93 16.93
C GLY A 845 25.76 17.42 16.74
N PHE A 846 26.02 18.73 16.70
CA PHE A 846 27.35 19.30 16.52
C PHE A 846 28.06 19.47 17.88
N GLY A 847 28.66 18.38 18.38
CA GLY A 847 29.35 18.28 19.67
C GLY A 847 30.53 19.25 19.92
N ALA A 848 30.99 19.28 21.18
CA ALA A 848 31.98 20.22 21.72
C ALA A 848 33.40 20.16 21.08
N THR A 849 34.10 21.29 21.06
CA THR A 849 35.40 21.50 20.41
C THR A 849 36.54 20.61 20.99
N PRO A 850 37.39 20.01 20.13
CA PRO A 850 38.63 19.38 20.57
C PRO A 850 39.66 20.30 21.22
N PRO A 851 40.37 19.88 22.30
CA PRO A 851 41.67 20.45 22.61
C PRO A 851 42.64 20.33 21.43
N LYS A 852 43.45 21.38 21.22
CA LYS A 852 44.37 21.59 20.08
C LYS A 852 45.41 20.48 19.85
N THR A 853 45.49 19.47 20.71
CA THR A 853 46.51 18.42 20.73
C THR A 853 46.00 17.01 20.41
N ALA A 854 44.68 16.80 20.28
CA ALA A 854 44.15 15.47 19.99
C ALA A 854 44.16 15.15 18.50
N ARG A 855 44.68 13.98 18.15
CA ARG A 855 44.71 13.46 16.77
C ARG A 855 44.04 12.09 16.74
N TYR A 856 42.84 12.02 16.16
CA TYR A 856 42.26 10.75 15.70
C TYR A 856 42.43 10.64 14.18
N ILE A 857 42.43 9.41 13.67
CA ILE A 857 42.56 9.10 12.25
C ILE A 857 41.50 8.05 11.91
N ASP A 858 40.53 8.40 11.06
CA ASP A 858 39.44 7.52 10.62
C ASP A 858 39.31 7.49 9.08
N GLY A 859 38.29 6.81 8.57
CA GLY A 859 37.94 6.82 7.14
C GLY A 859 39.07 6.35 6.21
N ALA A 860 39.26 7.03 5.08
CA ALA A 860 40.28 6.68 4.09
C ALA A 860 41.70 6.74 4.66
N LYS A 861 41.99 7.75 5.50
CA LYS A 861 43.30 7.90 6.14
C LYS A 861 43.61 6.75 7.10
N CYS A 862 42.61 6.26 7.83
CA CYS A 862 42.75 5.05 8.65
C CYS A 862 43.02 3.82 7.79
N ARG A 863 42.25 3.61 6.72
CA ARG A 863 42.46 2.50 5.78
C ARG A 863 43.84 2.50 5.12
N ASP A 864 44.38 3.69 4.82
CA ASP A 864 45.70 3.82 4.19
C ASP A 864 46.86 3.67 5.19
N LEU A 865 46.61 4.02 6.46
CA LEU A 865 47.62 3.98 7.51
C LEU A 865 47.72 2.60 8.17
N VAL A 866 46.60 1.92 8.45
CA VAL A 866 46.58 0.61 9.14
C VAL A 866 47.52 -0.42 8.50
N PRO A 867 47.61 -0.59 7.16
CA PRO A 867 48.56 -1.53 6.55
C PRO A 867 50.04 -1.19 6.79
N LYS A 868 50.35 0.08 7.11
CA LYS A 868 51.70 0.59 7.42
C LYS A 868 52.05 0.47 8.90
N LEU A 869 51.11 0.03 9.72
CA LEU A 869 51.31 -0.23 11.14
C LEU A 869 51.48 -1.73 11.39
N GLU A 870 52.13 -2.08 12.50
CA GLU A 870 52.16 -3.43 13.05
C GLU A 870 51.44 -3.48 14.39
N VAL A 871 50.83 -4.64 14.68
CA VAL A 871 50.14 -4.87 15.96
C VAL A 871 51.20 -5.15 17.02
N VAL A 872 51.31 -4.24 17.99
CA VAL A 872 52.22 -4.39 19.13
C VAL A 872 51.56 -5.24 20.22
N ALA A 873 50.28 -5.01 20.47
CA ALA A 873 49.49 -5.81 21.41
C ALA A 873 48.00 -5.77 21.04
N ARG A 874 47.30 -6.88 21.25
CA ARG A 874 45.83 -6.89 21.27
C ARG A 874 45.37 -6.79 22.72
N LEU A 875 44.46 -5.86 23.02
CA LEU A 875 43.93 -5.75 24.38
C LEU A 875 43.04 -6.97 24.68
N PRO A 876 43.03 -7.47 25.93
CA PRO A 876 42.28 -8.67 26.29
C PRO A 876 40.77 -8.42 26.16
N LEU A 877 40.01 -9.44 25.76
CA LEU A 877 38.54 -9.36 25.69
C LEU A 877 37.89 -9.32 27.08
N GLU A 878 38.56 -9.89 28.08
CA GLU A 878 38.12 -9.98 29.47
C GLU A 878 39.10 -9.25 30.41
N GLY A 879 38.68 -9.01 31.66
CA GLY A 879 39.51 -8.30 32.65
C GLY A 879 39.28 -6.79 32.70
N TRP A 880 38.33 -6.27 31.91
CA TRP A 880 37.90 -4.88 31.97
C TRP A 880 37.00 -4.62 33.19
N ARG A 881 37.20 -3.47 33.81
CA ARG A 881 36.37 -2.94 34.89
C ARG A 881 35.45 -1.84 34.35
N PHE A 882 34.20 -1.79 34.79
CA PHE A 882 33.16 -0.97 34.19
C PHE A 882 32.36 -0.16 35.21
N LYS A 883 32.07 1.09 34.87
CA LYS A 883 31.11 1.95 35.57
C LYS A 883 30.09 2.52 34.59
N ALA A 884 28.82 2.25 34.86
CA ALA A 884 27.68 2.89 34.23
C ALA A 884 27.61 4.38 34.62
N ASP A 885 27.38 5.28 33.65
CA ASP A 885 27.31 6.72 33.88
C ASP A 885 26.14 7.38 33.11
N PRO A 886 24.88 6.98 33.38
CA PRO A 886 23.72 7.47 32.63
C PRO A 886 23.40 8.95 32.80
N LYS A 887 24.15 9.65 33.64
CA LYS A 887 24.01 11.10 33.87
C LYS A 887 25.23 11.88 33.34
N GLY A 888 26.21 11.21 32.73
CA GLY A 888 27.43 11.83 32.18
C GLY A 888 28.28 12.59 33.21
N ILE A 889 28.25 12.19 34.49
CA ILE A 889 28.93 12.90 35.58
C ILE A 889 30.31 12.34 35.91
N GLY A 890 30.71 11.24 35.26
CA GLY A 890 31.92 10.47 35.54
C GLY A 890 33.21 11.25 35.34
N THR A 891 33.24 12.18 34.38
CA THR A 891 34.39 13.08 34.19
C THR A 891 34.54 14.00 35.42
N ALA A 892 33.46 14.64 35.87
CA ALA A 892 33.47 15.50 37.05
C ALA A 892 33.80 14.71 38.34
N LYS A 893 33.35 13.44 38.42
CA LYS A 893 33.65 12.52 39.53
C LYS A 893 35.00 11.81 39.42
N GLY A 894 35.76 12.03 38.35
CA GLY A 894 37.11 11.50 38.18
C GLY A 894 37.18 9.99 37.93
N PHE A 895 36.21 9.39 37.23
CA PHE A 895 36.17 7.95 36.96
C PHE A 895 37.40 7.44 36.17
N TYR A 896 38.05 8.33 35.42
CA TYR A 896 39.29 8.06 34.67
C TYR A 896 40.56 8.04 35.53
N LYS A 897 40.51 8.49 36.79
CA LYS A 897 41.71 8.67 37.61
C LYS A 897 42.22 7.33 38.18
N PRO A 898 43.54 7.15 38.35
CA PRO A 898 44.12 5.94 38.94
C PRO A 898 43.60 5.59 40.34
N ASP A 899 43.29 6.61 41.14
CA ASP A 899 42.84 6.50 42.54
C ASP A 899 41.33 6.29 42.70
N PHE A 900 40.56 6.21 41.61
CA PHE A 900 39.11 5.98 41.72
C PHE A 900 38.81 4.57 42.30
N PRO A 901 37.94 4.46 43.34
CA PRO A 901 37.73 3.24 44.11
C PRO A 901 37.37 2.02 43.26
N SER A 902 38.03 0.89 43.52
CA SER A 902 37.85 -0.34 42.74
C SER A 902 36.55 -1.10 43.09
N ASP A 903 36.03 -0.97 44.31
CA ASP A 903 34.79 -1.62 44.76
C ASP A 903 33.55 -1.07 44.04
N ASP A 904 33.69 0.10 43.42
CA ASP A 904 32.64 0.75 42.64
C ASP A 904 32.52 0.20 41.21
N LEU A 905 33.44 -0.67 40.77
CA LEU A 905 33.53 -1.13 39.39
C LEU A 905 33.05 -2.58 39.23
N THR A 906 32.29 -2.83 38.17
CA THR A 906 31.82 -4.17 37.77
C THR A 906 32.74 -4.77 36.71
N SER A 907 32.65 -6.08 36.46
CA SER A 907 33.39 -6.69 35.35
C SER A 907 32.60 -6.54 34.05
N ILE A 908 33.28 -6.26 32.94
CA ILE A 908 32.68 -6.23 31.60
C ILE A 908 33.62 -6.88 30.58
N ARG A 909 33.10 -7.24 29.41
CA ARG A 909 33.88 -7.66 28.26
C ARG A 909 33.79 -6.63 27.14
N ILE A 910 34.82 -6.59 26.31
CA ILE A 910 34.80 -5.89 25.01
C ILE A 910 34.55 -6.92 23.89
N SER A 911 34.33 -6.45 22.66
CA SER A 911 33.80 -7.26 21.54
C SER A 911 32.37 -7.75 21.75
N GLU A 912 31.61 -7.04 22.58
CA GLU A 912 30.20 -7.32 22.88
C GLU A 912 29.47 -6.00 23.20
N PHE A 913 28.18 -5.90 22.87
CA PHE A 913 27.37 -4.70 23.15
C PHE A 913 27.03 -4.60 24.63
N TRP A 914 26.64 -3.41 25.08
CA TRP A 914 26.15 -3.18 26.44
C TRP A 914 24.81 -3.88 26.69
N ASP A 915 23.91 -3.86 25.70
CA ASP A 915 22.58 -4.46 25.80
C ASP A 915 22.61 -5.97 26.07
N THR A 916 23.53 -6.69 25.44
CA THR A 916 23.70 -8.15 25.65
C THR A 916 24.37 -8.47 26.99
N GLN A 917 25.07 -7.50 27.58
CA GLN A 917 25.69 -7.59 28.91
C GLN A 917 24.82 -6.98 30.02
N GLY A 918 23.58 -6.59 29.73
CA GLY A 918 22.57 -6.17 30.70
C GLY A 918 22.50 -4.66 30.98
N TYR A 919 23.18 -3.82 30.19
CA TYR A 919 23.18 -2.36 30.35
C TYR A 919 22.44 -1.69 29.19
N LYS A 920 21.19 -1.26 29.44
CA LYS A 920 20.32 -0.68 28.41
C LYS A 920 20.20 0.84 28.52
N ASN A 921 20.11 1.53 27.39
CA ASN A 921 19.89 2.99 27.31
C ASN A 921 20.86 3.79 28.18
N LEU A 922 22.12 3.37 28.20
CA LEU A 922 23.05 3.83 29.22
C LEU A 922 23.55 5.26 28.96
N GLY A 923 23.56 5.76 27.73
CA GLY A 923 24.11 7.08 27.40
C GLY A 923 25.63 7.11 27.49
N GLU A 924 26.23 7.05 28.68
CA GLU A 924 27.68 6.97 28.87
C GLU A 924 28.12 5.79 29.76
N GLY A 925 29.26 5.19 29.42
CA GLY A 925 29.86 4.12 30.21
C GLY A 925 31.39 4.15 30.17
N TRP A 926 32.01 3.73 31.27
CA TRP A 926 33.45 3.84 31.49
C TRP A 926 34.10 2.46 31.62
N TYR A 927 34.99 2.14 30.70
CA TYR A 927 35.85 0.96 30.72
C TYR A 927 37.21 1.29 31.34
N ARG A 928 37.76 0.40 32.15
CA ARG A 928 39.09 0.53 32.76
C ARG A 928 39.87 -0.78 32.65
N LEU A 929 41.13 -0.70 32.28
CA LEU A 929 42.04 -1.84 32.17
C LEU A 929 43.43 -1.47 32.70
N GLN A 930 43.97 -2.28 33.61
CA GLN A 930 45.38 -2.23 33.94
C GLN A 930 46.17 -2.95 32.84
N TYR A 931 47.04 -2.21 32.16
CA TYR A 931 47.73 -2.65 30.96
C TYR A 931 49.23 -2.56 31.14
N LYS A 932 49.91 -3.71 31.04
CA LYS A 932 51.37 -3.76 31.00
C LYS A 932 51.86 -3.56 29.57
N CYS A 933 52.49 -2.42 29.31
CA CYS A 933 52.92 -2.07 27.98
C CYS A 933 54.14 -2.91 27.55
N PRO A 934 54.11 -3.59 26.40
CA PRO A 934 55.28 -4.29 25.85
C PRO A 934 56.32 -3.29 25.35
N ALA A 935 57.46 -3.78 24.84
CA ALA A 935 58.46 -2.93 24.23
C ALA A 935 57.88 -2.23 22.98
N LEU A 936 57.86 -0.90 23.00
CA LEU A 936 57.48 -0.06 21.86
C LEU A 936 58.71 0.28 21.01
N PRO A 937 58.59 0.37 19.67
CA PRO A 937 59.69 0.74 18.80
C PRO A 937 60.10 2.21 18.96
N ASP A 938 61.41 2.44 19.11
CA ASP A 938 61.98 3.77 19.40
C ASP A 938 61.70 4.79 18.29
N GLY A 939 61.22 5.98 18.67
CA GLY A 939 60.98 7.11 17.77
C GLY A 939 59.82 6.94 16.78
N LYS A 940 59.04 5.86 16.89
CA LYS A 940 57.87 5.59 16.03
C LYS A 940 56.58 6.12 16.66
N ARG A 941 55.59 6.44 15.82
CA ARG A 941 54.24 6.77 16.31
C ARG A 941 53.51 5.53 16.81
N VAL A 942 52.75 5.71 17.88
CA VAL A 942 51.99 4.65 18.55
C VAL A 942 50.52 5.04 18.56
N PHE A 943 49.65 4.10 18.22
CA PHE A 943 48.21 4.30 18.09
C PHE A 943 47.42 3.26 18.89
N VAL A 944 46.24 3.64 19.34
CA VAL A 944 45.20 2.70 19.76
C VAL A 944 44.19 2.56 18.62
N LEU A 945 44.11 1.37 18.03
CA LEU A 945 43.12 0.99 17.04
C LEU A 945 41.86 0.49 17.73
N PHE A 946 40.75 1.15 17.47
CA PHE A 946 39.42 0.62 17.72
C PHE A 946 38.91 0.06 16.40
N GLU A 947 38.59 -1.24 16.36
CA GLU A 947 38.02 -1.85 15.15
C GLU A 947 36.59 -1.34 14.89
N ALA A 948 35.86 -1.04 15.95
CA ALA A 948 34.67 -0.19 15.97
C ALA A 948 34.28 0.13 17.43
N VAL A 949 33.50 1.19 17.62
CA VAL A 949 32.78 1.50 18.87
C VAL A 949 31.38 1.96 18.47
N ASP A 950 30.37 1.68 19.29
CA ASP A 950 29.07 2.29 19.07
C ASP A 950 29.18 3.80 19.41
N GLU A 951 29.38 4.58 18.34
CA GLU A 951 29.27 6.04 18.22
C GLU A 951 30.44 6.91 18.73
N GLY A 952 30.92 6.77 19.97
CA GLY A 952 32.00 7.64 20.50
C GLY A 952 32.89 7.01 21.59
N ALA A 953 34.20 7.35 21.60
CA ALA A 953 35.19 6.84 22.56
C ALA A 953 36.23 7.91 22.99
N PHE A 954 36.43 8.09 24.29
CA PHE A 954 37.43 9.00 24.87
C PHE A 954 38.45 8.21 25.68
N LEU A 955 39.73 8.29 25.29
CA LEU A 955 40.82 7.51 25.87
C LEU A 955 41.65 8.36 26.83
N TYR A 956 41.71 7.88 28.08
CA TYR A 956 42.55 8.39 29.13
C TYR A 956 43.67 7.38 29.44
N ILE A 957 44.89 7.86 29.63
CA ILE A 957 46.04 7.08 30.07
C ILE A 957 46.58 7.71 31.35
N ASP A 958 46.69 6.93 32.42
CA ASP A 958 47.15 7.35 33.75
C ASP A 958 46.45 8.62 34.26
N GLY A 959 45.14 8.69 34.02
CA GLY A 959 44.30 9.80 34.45
C GLY A 959 44.36 11.05 33.56
N LYS A 960 45.07 11.02 32.43
CA LYS A 960 45.13 12.13 31.47
C LYS A 960 44.36 11.77 30.22
N LEU A 961 43.49 12.66 29.74
CA LEU A 961 42.83 12.51 28.43
C LEU A 961 43.91 12.66 27.34
N VAL A 962 44.12 11.59 26.56
CA VAL A 962 45.17 11.56 25.53
C VAL A 962 44.59 11.84 24.15
N ALA A 963 43.47 11.21 23.82
CA ALA A 963 42.78 11.35 22.55
C ALA A 963 41.34 10.88 22.69
N TRP A 964 40.46 11.30 21.77
CA TRP A 964 39.11 10.75 21.66
C TRP A 964 38.63 10.81 20.21
N TYR A 965 37.64 9.98 19.94
CA TYR A 965 36.87 9.92 18.72
C TYR A 965 35.42 10.16 19.10
N ASP A 966 34.90 11.31 18.72
CA ASP A 966 33.51 11.67 18.94
C ASP A 966 32.93 12.09 17.59
N THR A 967 31.85 11.42 17.17
CA THR A 967 31.28 11.64 15.85
C THR A 967 29.90 12.26 15.99
N ALA A 968 29.69 13.39 15.34
CA ALA A 968 28.38 14.04 15.22
C ALA A 968 27.33 13.21 14.43
N PHE A 969 27.66 11.97 14.01
CA PHE A 969 26.89 11.16 13.06
C PHE A 969 26.76 9.67 13.49
N PRO A 970 26.12 9.41 14.65
CA PRO A 970 26.06 8.11 15.31
C PRO A 970 25.65 6.93 14.40
N HIS A 971 24.68 7.15 13.51
CA HIS A 971 24.10 6.09 12.67
C HIS A 971 25.02 5.56 11.54
N THR A 972 26.18 6.17 11.28
CA THR A 972 27.05 5.80 10.13
C THR A 972 28.49 5.47 10.49
N THR A 973 28.91 5.73 11.73
CA THR A 973 30.29 5.59 12.20
C THR A 973 30.45 4.44 13.19
N TRP A 974 29.35 3.96 13.77
CA TRP A 974 29.33 2.89 14.76
C TRP A 974 30.06 1.60 14.31
N SER A 975 30.18 1.35 13.01
CA SER A 975 30.83 0.15 12.44
C SER A 975 32.19 0.37 11.78
N LYS A 976 32.81 1.53 11.99
CA LYS A 976 34.05 1.91 11.31
C LYS A 976 35.26 1.87 12.25
N PRO A 977 36.43 1.40 11.75
CA PRO A 977 37.66 1.46 12.52
C PRO A 977 38.26 2.86 12.54
N PHE A 978 38.87 3.22 13.66
CA PHE A 978 39.61 4.47 13.83
C PHE A 978 40.83 4.28 14.74
N LEU A 979 41.83 5.14 14.56
CA LEU A 979 43.07 5.18 15.34
C LEU A 979 43.09 6.43 16.20
N LEU A 980 43.50 6.27 17.46
CA LEU A 980 43.84 7.37 18.35
C LEU A 980 45.36 7.44 18.50
N ASP A 981 45.98 8.58 18.16
CA ASP A 981 47.43 8.78 18.35
C ASP A 981 47.75 8.94 19.83
N VAL A 982 48.55 8.02 20.36
CA VAL A 982 48.97 8.00 21.77
C VAL A 982 50.48 8.10 21.92
N THR A 983 51.16 8.60 20.88
CA THR A 983 52.61 8.74 20.85
C THR A 983 53.10 9.51 22.07
N GLY A 984 54.05 8.93 22.81
CA GLY A 984 54.61 9.51 24.04
C GLY A 984 53.74 9.38 25.29
N SER A 985 52.53 8.79 25.20
CA SER A 985 51.64 8.55 26.35
C SER A 985 51.78 7.16 26.96
N LEU A 986 52.40 6.21 26.24
CA LEU A 986 52.75 4.87 26.73
C LEU A 986 54.27 4.73 26.81
N GLN A 987 54.76 4.07 27.86
CA GLN A 987 56.18 3.80 28.11
C GLN A 987 56.47 2.31 28.01
N SER A 988 57.52 1.94 27.27
CA SER A 988 57.95 0.55 27.09
C SER A 988 58.21 -0.14 28.43
N GLY A 989 57.54 -1.27 28.69
CA GLY A 989 57.75 -2.09 29.88
C GLY A 989 57.06 -1.60 31.16
N SER A 990 56.38 -0.45 31.12
CA SER A 990 55.67 0.14 32.27
C SER A 990 54.21 -0.34 32.36
N ASP A 991 53.66 -0.32 33.56
CA ASP A 991 52.23 -0.50 33.80
C ASP A 991 51.49 0.83 33.62
N HIS A 992 50.37 0.80 32.91
CA HIS A 992 49.51 1.95 32.63
C HIS A 992 48.05 1.62 32.91
N LEU A 993 47.29 2.63 33.38
CA LEU A 993 45.84 2.55 33.42
C LEU A 993 45.25 3.10 32.13
N LEU A 994 44.57 2.26 31.36
CA LEU A 994 43.71 2.69 30.26
C LEU A 994 42.29 2.87 30.78
N ALA A 995 41.73 4.08 30.63
CA ALA A 995 40.31 4.33 30.88
C ALA A 995 39.64 4.86 29.61
N ILE A 996 38.57 4.21 29.17
CA ILE A 996 37.84 4.56 27.95
C ILE A 996 36.41 4.92 28.32
N ARG A 997 36.02 6.17 28.08
CA ARG A 997 34.62 6.59 28.14
C ARG A 997 33.98 6.35 26.79
N VAL A 998 32.91 5.57 26.74
CA VAL A 998 32.09 5.42 25.54
C VAL A 998 30.85 6.28 25.69
N HIS A 999 30.51 7.03 24.65
CA HIS A 999 29.31 7.84 24.57
C HIS A 999 28.41 7.27 23.47
N ASN A 1000 27.16 6.99 23.84
CA ASN A 1000 26.15 6.35 23.01
C ASN A 1000 24.88 7.22 22.96
N TYR A 1001 24.72 7.94 21.86
CA TYR A 1001 23.55 8.67 21.41
C TYR A 1001 22.35 7.77 21.07
N SER A 1002 22.55 6.59 20.48
CA SER A 1002 21.47 5.65 20.09
C SER A 1002 21.95 4.20 19.97
N GLY A 1003 21.06 3.22 19.89
CA GLY A 1003 21.46 1.81 19.68
C GLY A 1003 21.98 1.08 20.93
N ASP A 1004 22.69 -0.03 20.72
CA ASP A 1004 22.98 -1.07 21.72
C ASP A 1004 24.21 -0.75 22.60
N GLY A 1005 25.08 0.17 22.18
CA GLY A 1005 26.17 0.76 22.95
C GLY A 1005 27.40 -0.11 23.19
N GLY A 1006 28.55 0.52 23.41
CA GLY A 1006 29.75 -0.11 23.98
C GLY A 1006 30.90 -0.41 23.01
N LEU A 1007 31.97 -1.00 23.56
CA LEU A 1007 33.15 -1.44 22.81
C LEU A 1007 32.89 -2.82 22.18
N TYR A 1008 32.01 -2.86 21.18
CA TYR A 1008 31.51 -4.13 20.63
C TYR A 1008 32.45 -4.79 19.59
N LYS A 1009 33.62 -4.19 19.34
CA LYS A 1009 34.72 -4.78 18.55
C LYS A 1009 36.06 -4.72 19.30
N PRO A 1010 37.09 -5.47 18.86
CA PRO A 1010 38.41 -5.47 19.49
C PRO A 1010 39.10 -4.11 19.48
N VAL A 1011 40.02 -3.94 20.44
CA VAL A 1011 40.90 -2.78 20.56
C VAL A 1011 42.36 -3.26 20.61
N SER A 1012 43.25 -2.61 19.85
CA SER A 1012 44.66 -3.01 19.72
C SER A 1012 45.61 -1.82 19.83
N ILE A 1013 46.81 -2.06 20.33
CA ILE A 1013 47.94 -1.11 20.27
C ILE A 1013 48.73 -1.38 19.00
N MET A 1014 48.93 -0.34 18.20
CA MET A 1014 49.61 -0.37 16.91
C MET A 1014 50.82 0.56 16.93
N ALA A 1015 51.89 0.24 16.21
CA ALA A 1015 53.02 1.14 15.99
C ALA A 1015 53.42 1.18 14.51
N GLU A 1016 54.09 2.26 14.08
CA GLU A 1016 54.63 2.34 12.73
C GLU A 1016 55.74 1.30 12.50
N LYS A 1017 55.67 0.62 11.34
CA LYS A 1017 56.70 -0.31 10.86
C LYS A 1017 58.06 0.36 10.64
#